data_AF-A0A7W1AJW0-F1
#
_entry.id   AF-A0A7W1AJW0-F1
#
_cell.length_a   1.000
_cell.length_b   1.000
_cell.length_c   1.000
_cell.angle_alpha   90.00
_cell.angle_beta   90.00
_cell.angle_gamma   90.00
#
_symmetry.space_group_name_H-M   'P 1'
#
loop_
_entity.id
_entity.type
_entity.pdbx_description
1 polymer ?
#
loop_
_entity_poly.entity_id
_entity_poly.type
_entity_poly.pdbx_seq_one_letter_code
_entity_poly.pdbx_strand_id
1 'polypeptide(L)'
;MDSLTLFPPYGIDQTIHVAVLIGVLLLLGLTEWFGWVFSGLVVPGYLASLLVLEPASGCAVLIEAMLTFLLARVLSNVASRSGAWNAFFGRERFMLLVFVSIVVRQACSLWLFPDSLRVFDEMFGTSYRFELSLSSVGLVLVPLTANMFWKLDLRRGFFQVAVPTAITYAVLAYVLLPYTNLSFSRLELTYENVALDFLSSPKAYILLLTGAYLGSRYNLLYGWDYAGVLVPALLALGWLAPHRLATTLVETLMLVVVVRLLLQVPGFRTLNLEGPRKVALVFTVSFILKWVIGWVAGPTVFGLPVTDLFGLGYLLSSLLAVKILQKDTTPRIIVPVFVVSLATIVIGSVAGFSLGKVAPAPPPAAMIEPTIAPSAATTMLNRTAMGVLAVGHVRARLDHGTHVSIERSAKELSQYRALWTSIDGWLATGDRGDVEQRATALGLALFPIEKLGGRDAWALVEREERLTAQVGWDTAVLVPNAPGPVIAAPSPSREAPSSEAAAVLCERVACRAVIASGIDMDARPAHATARKALRGPVFEVRTDPTLARGRTLFHVATEAPDVNVSALWPKGLELSWKGAAGRASVLRANPQDLWDVIGTGTPSVVPNVSLEAWYTRHLTTQTHALGDEPVAQIGTQAPSHSELRFLEIVVARAALARDHERAHAMARLVGYEVSILVDGLGPKTALWVLAEPKPRTLGWGALVGRVDDTTPLTIEAPRPRRETGTGRLAVELFRHANAATLILADADVPADRADADPASPWNTATAFQAFHQAAHDARRALKDASILQVRGFGVTQAVSEPIVLMFSRSQPAPAKIPPALVTALVDDETGPLGALGALRLDDGARELVDLAGTGNPQLQYCARYEAATCGLLWFSEAARETYRDADRDRELAKLARAQITTTAKTNMLLEGIVAGEVSEQLKARFADIAAIAEAYAASRNVHLLRRLPPGAVRAGYSDELGRPFLLVEVGEGDLVMRGLVPIPGGEERIANADAAHLHALLARRPKILTVSGRRAP
;
A
#
# COMPACT_ATOMS: atom_id res chain seq x y z
N MET A 1 34.42 0.24 1.25
CA MET A 1 35.06 0.18 -0.08
C MET A 1 34.10 0.86 -1.02
N ASP A 2 34.46 2.03 -1.51
CA ASP A 2 33.55 2.85 -2.33
C ASP A 2 33.34 2.18 -3.69
N SER A 3 32.09 2.03 -4.11
CA SER A 3 31.73 1.44 -5.40
C SER A 3 32.23 2.32 -6.55
N LEU A 4 32.88 1.73 -7.55
CA LEU A 4 33.32 2.46 -8.74
C LEU A 4 32.11 2.89 -9.59
N THR A 5 31.96 4.19 -9.82
CA THR A 5 30.90 4.77 -10.67
C THR A 5 31.24 4.60 -12.15
N LEU A 6 30.97 3.40 -12.69
CA LEU A 6 31.28 3.04 -14.07
C LEU A 6 30.10 3.32 -15.02
N PHE A 7 28.86 3.22 -14.53
CA PHE A 7 27.64 3.36 -15.32
C PHE A 7 26.96 4.72 -15.06
N PRO A 8 26.34 5.34 -16.07
CA PRO A 8 25.59 6.58 -15.87
C PRO A 8 24.40 6.31 -14.93
N PRO A 9 24.21 7.12 -13.87
CA PRO A 9 23.12 6.93 -12.91
C PRO A 9 21.76 7.17 -13.59
N TYR A 10 20.75 6.38 -13.21
CA TYR A 10 19.38 6.44 -13.75
C TYR A 10 19.26 6.09 -15.24
N GLY A 11 20.22 5.34 -15.78
CA GLY A 11 20.33 4.97 -17.20
C GLY A 11 20.67 3.50 -17.37
N ILE A 12 21.93 3.19 -17.69
CA ILE A 12 22.38 1.81 -17.93
C ILE A 12 22.62 1.04 -16.63
N ASP A 13 22.94 1.75 -15.54
CA ASP A 13 23.15 1.21 -14.19
C ASP A 13 21.99 0.34 -13.70
N GLN A 14 20.79 0.52 -14.26
CA GLN A 14 19.56 -0.18 -13.87
C GLN A 14 18.98 -1.09 -14.96
N THR A 15 19.76 -1.44 -15.99
CA THR A 15 19.29 -2.21 -17.15
C THR A 15 20.07 -3.49 -17.41
N ILE A 16 19.44 -4.45 -18.09
CA ILE A 16 20.07 -5.71 -18.52
C ILE A 16 21.10 -5.57 -19.65
N HIS A 17 21.33 -4.37 -20.22
CA HIS A 17 22.23 -4.20 -21.37
C HIS A 17 23.65 -4.68 -21.06
N VAL A 18 24.12 -4.44 -19.84
CA VAL A 18 25.44 -4.88 -19.38
C VAL A 18 25.54 -6.41 -19.40
N ALA A 19 24.55 -7.08 -18.81
CA ALA A 19 24.48 -8.55 -18.77
C ALA A 19 24.40 -9.17 -20.17
N VAL A 20 23.60 -8.58 -21.06
CA VAL A 20 23.49 -9.05 -22.46
C VAL A 20 24.78 -8.85 -23.23
N LEU A 21 25.44 -7.70 -23.09
CA LEU A 21 26.71 -7.45 -23.77
C LEU A 21 27.77 -8.48 -23.32
N ILE A 22 27.89 -8.73 -22.02
CA ILE A 22 28.80 -9.74 -21.47
C ILE A 22 28.49 -11.11 -22.06
N GLY A 23 27.22 -11.51 -22.07
CA GLY A 23 26.78 -12.78 -22.67
C GLY A 23 27.15 -12.90 -24.15
N VAL A 24 26.95 -11.84 -24.94
CA VAL A 24 27.30 -11.81 -26.39
C VAL A 24 28.81 -11.90 -26.60
N LEU A 25 29.61 -11.17 -25.82
CA LEU A 25 31.07 -11.19 -25.91
C LEU A 25 31.65 -12.54 -25.49
N LEU A 26 31.10 -13.16 -24.44
CA LEU A 26 31.47 -14.51 -24.02
C LEU A 26 31.12 -15.54 -25.10
N LEU A 27 29.93 -15.45 -25.70
CA LEU A 27 29.55 -16.32 -26.81
C LEU A 27 30.49 -16.15 -28.02
N LEU A 28 30.93 -14.93 -28.33
CA LEU A 28 31.92 -14.68 -29.37
C LEU A 28 33.25 -15.37 -29.04
N GLY A 29 33.79 -15.15 -27.83
CA GLY A 29 35.05 -15.77 -27.40
C GLY A 29 34.99 -17.29 -27.42
N LEU A 30 33.89 -17.89 -26.93
CA LEU A 30 33.67 -19.34 -26.96
C LEU A 30 33.49 -19.88 -28.38
N THR A 31 32.91 -19.09 -29.28
CA THR A 31 32.82 -19.44 -30.70
C THR A 31 34.20 -19.46 -31.35
N GLU A 32 35.04 -18.46 -31.07
CA GLU A 32 36.38 -18.37 -31.66
C GLU A 32 37.36 -19.39 -31.07
N TRP A 33 37.29 -19.67 -29.76
CA TRP A 33 38.21 -20.59 -29.10
C TRP A 33 37.80 -22.06 -29.24
N PHE A 34 36.50 -22.36 -29.15
CA PHE A 34 36.01 -23.74 -29.09
C PHE A 34 35.13 -24.13 -30.29
N GLY A 35 34.93 -23.24 -31.27
CA GLY A 35 34.10 -23.51 -32.44
C GLY A 35 32.61 -23.70 -32.10
N TRP A 36 32.14 -23.10 -31.01
CA TRP A 36 30.74 -23.20 -30.59
C TRP A 36 29.78 -22.51 -31.55
N VAL A 37 28.50 -22.86 -31.49
CA VAL A 37 27.50 -22.27 -32.39
C VAL A 37 27.09 -20.90 -31.87
N PHE A 38 27.35 -19.86 -32.66
CA PHE A 38 26.94 -18.50 -32.36
C PHE A 38 25.42 -18.31 -32.59
N SER A 39 24.61 -18.74 -31.62
CA SER A 39 23.14 -18.67 -31.64
C SER A 39 22.61 -18.35 -30.24
N GLY A 40 21.40 -17.77 -30.17
CA GLY A 40 20.79 -17.42 -28.88
C GLY A 40 21.52 -16.29 -28.16
N LEU A 41 22.01 -15.31 -28.92
CA LEU A 41 22.87 -14.19 -28.49
C LEU A 41 22.50 -13.56 -27.15
N VAL A 42 21.20 -13.49 -26.89
CA VAL A 42 20.60 -12.75 -25.78
C VAL A 42 20.37 -13.62 -24.55
N VAL A 43 20.25 -14.94 -24.75
CA VAL A 43 19.79 -15.89 -23.74
C VAL A 43 20.72 -15.91 -22.52
N PRO A 44 22.07 -16.01 -22.65
CA PRO A 44 22.93 -16.07 -21.47
C PRO A 44 22.84 -14.85 -20.57
N GLY A 45 22.78 -13.64 -21.15
CA GLY A 45 22.68 -12.40 -20.39
C GLY A 45 21.35 -12.25 -19.67
N TYR A 46 20.23 -12.53 -20.34
CA TYR A 46 18.91 -12.46 -19.72
C TYR A 46 18.74 -13.49 -18.60
N LEU A 47 19.15 -14.74 -18.88
CA LEU A 47 18.99 -15.81 -17.91
C LEU A 47 19.90 -15.61 -16.70
N ALA A 48 21.12 -15.09 -16.89
CA ALA A 48 22.01 -14.72 -15.79
C ALA A 48 21.42 -13.58 -14.94
N SER A 49 20.87 -12.53 -15.56
CA SER A 49 20.18 -11.45 -14.82
C SER A 49 19.00 -11.98 -14.01
N LEU A 50 18.20 -12.90 -14.57
CA LEU A 50 17.09 -13.52 -13.84
C LEU A 50 17.59 -14.37 -12.66
N LEU A 51 18.64 -15.17 -12.85
CA LEU A 51 19.19 -16.00 -11.79
C LEU A 51 19.81 -15.19 -10.65
N VAL A 52 20.32 -13.99 -10.92
CA VAL A 52 20.81 -13.06 -9.90
C VAL A 52 19.66 -12.40 -9.15
N LEU A 53 18.59 -12.02 -9.84
CA LEU A 53 17.43 -11.35 -9.27
C LEU A 53 16.54 -12.32 -8.47
N GLU A 54 16.08 -13.37 -9.14
CA GLU A 54 15.16 -14.35 -8.58
C GLU A 54 15.54 -15.74 -9.12
N PRO A 55 16.39 -16.49 -8.39
CA PRO A 55 16.88 -17.80 -8.82
C PRO A 55 15.76 -18.79 -9.16
N ALA A 56 14.64 -18.70 -8.43
CA ALA A 56 13.47 -19.55 -8.60
C ALA A 56 12.86 -19.38 -9.99
N SER A 57 12.52 -18.14 -10.38
CA SER A 57 12.02 -17.79 -11.72
C SER A 57 13.00 -18.16 -12.84
N GLY A 58 14.31 -17.96 -12.64
CA GLY A 58 15.33 -18.39 -13.60
C GLY A 58 15.32 -19.91 -13.85
N CYS A 59 15.19 -20.71 -12.79
CA CYS A 59 15.04 -22.16 -12.86
C CYS A 59 13.73 -22.58 -13.55
N ALA A 60 12.62 -21.91 -13.24
CA ALA A 60 11.33 -22.18 -13.87
C ALA A 60 11.39 -21.99 -15.40
N VAL A 61 12.03 -20.91 -15.88
CA VAL A 61 12.23 -20.67 -17.32
C VAL A 61 13.04 -21.78 -17.99
N LEU A 62 14.08 -22.31 -17.32
CA LEU A 62 14.86 -23.42 -17.84
C LEU A 62 14.03 -24.71 -17.96
N ILE A 63 13.21 -25.01 -16.95
CA ILE A 63 12.30 -26.15 -16.95
C ILE A 63 11.25 -26.00 -18.05
N GLU A 64 10.62 -24.84 -18.17
CA GLU A 64 9.65 -24.56 -19.24
C GLU A 64 10.27 -24.67 -20.64
N ALA A 65 11.50 -24.20 -20.83
CA ALA A 65 12.22 -24.32 -22.11
C ALA A 65 12.53 -25.78 -22.45
N MET A 66 12.90 -26.58 -21.45
CA MET A 66 13.12 -28.02 -21.57
C MET A 66 11.82 -28.73 -22.00
N LEU A 67 10.72 -28.48 -21.28
CA LEU A 67 9.40 -29.04 -21.59
C LEU A 67 8.89 -28.61 -22.96
N THR A 68 9.06 -27.34 -23.31
CA THR A 68 8.72 -26.79 -24.63
C THR A 68 9.46 -27.52 -25.74
N PHE A 69 10.77 -27.71 -25.59
CA PHE A 69 11.59 -28.43 -26.55
C PHE A 69 11.12 -29.89 -26.71
N LEU A 70 10.91 -30.60 -25.60
CA LEU A 70 10.49 -32.00 -25.61
C LEU A 70 9.11 -32.17 -26.27
N LEU A 71 8.13 -31.35 -25.86
CA LEU A 71 6.78 -31.41 -26.40
C LEU A 71 6.75 -31.04 -27.89
N ALA A 72 7.49 -30.00 -28.29
CA ALA A 72 7.61 -29.63 -29.70
C ALA A 72 8.25 -30.74 -30.54
N ARG A 73 9.26 -31.45 -29.99
CA ARG A 73 9.92 -32.58 -30.66
C ARG A 73 8.98 -33.76 -30.84
N VAL A 74 8.21 -34.10 -29.81
CA VAL A 74 7.18 -35.15 -29.89
C VAL A 74 6.11 -34.79 -30.92
N LEU A 75 5.56 -33.57 -30.84
CA LEU A 75 4.53 -33.10 -31.75
C LEU A 75 5.03 -33.10 -33.21
N SER A 76 6.27 -32.67 -33.45
CA SER A 76 6.89 -32.72 -34.78
C SER A 76 7.10 -34.13 -35.30
N ASN A 77 7.46 -35.09 -34.43
CA ASN A 77 7.67 -36.48 -34.83
C ASN A 77 6.35 -37.22 -35.11
N VAL A 78 5.29 -36.92 -34.35
CA VAL A 78 3.97 -37.54 -34.51
C VAL A 78 3.25 -36.95 -35.72
N ALA A 79 3.24 -35.63 -35.85
CA ALA A 79 2.49 -34.95 -36.91
C ALA A 79 3.20 -34.97 -38.28
N SER A 80 4.51 -35.21 -38.34
CA SER A 80 5.19 -35.47 -39.63
C SER A 80 4.66 -36.74 -40.33
N ARG A 81 4.02 -37.66 -39.60
CA ARG A 81 3.39 -38.87 -40.15
C ARG A 81 2.05 -38.61 -40.85
N SER A 82 1.38 -37.48 -40.59
CA SER A 82 0.02 -37.20 -41.09
C SER A 82 -0.05 -36.28 -42.32
N GLY A 83 1.08 -35.80 -42.84
CA GLY A 83 1.16 -34.98 -44.07
C GLY A 83 0.59 -33.55 -43.97
N ALA A 84 -0.32 -33.27 -43.04
CA ALA A 84 -0.91 -31.95 -42.79
C ALA A 84 0.09 -30.91 -42.25
N TRP A 85 1.26 -31.36 -41.81
CA TRP A 85 2.29 -30.59 -41.11
C TRP A 85 2.94 -29.48 -41.96
N ASN A 86 3.17 -29.72 -43.26
CA ASN A 86 3.86 -28.77 -44.13
C ASN A 86 3.06 -27.48 -44.41
N ALA A 87 1.73 -27.52 -44.25
CA ALA A 87 0.84 -26.41 -44.63
C ALA A 87 0.61 -25.37 -43.50
N PHE A 88 0.66 -25.79 -42.23
CA PHE A 88 0.26 -24.95 -41.08
C PHE A 88 1.45 -24.32 -40.33
N PHE A 89 2.50 -25.10 -40.03
CA PHE A 89 3.70 -24.61 -39.33
C PHE A 89 4.90 -24.32 -40.26
N GLY A 90 4.82 -24.78 -41.53
CA GLY A 90 5.82 -24.51 -42.57
C GLY A 90 7.24 -25.00 -42.24
N ARG A 91 8.22 -24.56 -43.04
CA ARG A 91 9.67 -24.79 -42.84
C ARG A 91 10.23 -24.16 -41.55
N GLU A 92 9.42 -23.37 -40.84
CA GLU A 92 9.81 -22.48 -39.75
C GLU A 92 9.58 -23.13 -38.36
N ARG A 93 10.49 -24.03 -37.95
CA ARG A 93 10.52 -24.69 -36.63
C ARG A 93 10.32 -23.77 -35.42
N PHE A 94 10.66 -22.48 -35.57
CA PHE A 94 10.59 -21.50 -34.51
C PHE A 94 9.13 -21.12 -34.15
N MET A 95 8.23 -21.11 -35.13
CA MET A 95 6.79 -20.84 -34.89
C MET A 95 6.16 -21.92 -34.00
N LEU A 96 6.52 -23.18 -34.24
CA LEU A 96 6.10 -24.30 -33.40
C LEU A 96 6.57 -24.13 -31.95
N LEU A 97 7.82 -23.74 -31.74
CA LEU A 97 8.37 -23.53 -30.41
C LEU A 97 7.67 -22.39 -29.68
N VAL A 98 7.32 -21.29 -30.36
CA VAL A 98 6.55 -20.18 -29.77
C VAL A 98 5.14 -20.62 -29.37
N PHE A 99 4.46 -21.39 -30.22
CA PHE A 99 3.12 -21.91 -29.90
C PHE A 99 3.16 -22.88 -28.72
N VAL A 100 4.07 -23.86 -28.77
CA VAL A 100 4.22 -24.87 -27.71
C VAL A 100 4.66 -24.22 -26.40
N SER A 101 5.52 -23.18 -26.43
CA SER A 101 5.92 -22.49 -25.21
C SER A 101 4.74 -21.84 -24.49
N ILE A 102 3.76 -21.30 -25.22
CA ILE A 102 2.56 -20.71 -24.62
C ILE A 102 1.70 -21.79 -23.97
N VAL A 103 1.54 -22.95 -24.61
CA VAL A 103 0.80 -24.09 -24.05
C VAL A 103 1.46 -24.62 -22.78
N VAL A 104 2.78 -24.84 -22.82
CA VAL A 104 3.57 -25.29 -21.66
C VAL A 104 3.48 -24.27 -20.54
N ARG A 105 3.64 -22.99 -20.85
CA ARG A 105 3.52 -21.89 -19.88
C ARG A 105 2.15 -21.88 -19.21
N GLN A 106 1.07 -21.98 -19.99
CA GLN A 106 -0.29 -21.99 -19.46
C GLN A 106 -0.49 -23.20 -18.53
N ALA A 107 -0.02 -24.39 -18.92
CA ALA A 107 -0.06 -25.57 -18.07
C ALA A 107 0.77 -25.43 -16.78
N CYS A 108 1.99 -24.89 -16.88
CA CYS A 108 2.86 -24.64 -15.73
C CYS A 108 2.23 -23.67 -14.73
N SER A 109 1.62 -22.60 -15.23
CA SER A 109 0.95 -21.58 -14.41
C SER A 109 -0.34 -22.07 -13.76
N LEU A 110 -1.12 -22.93 -14.42
CA LEU A 110 -2.43 -23.36 -13.95
C LEU A 110 -2.36 -24.49 -12.91
N TRP A 111 -1.47 -25.47 -13.11
CA TRP A 111 -1.50 -26.70 -12.30
C TRP A 111 -0.11 -27.31 -12.09
N LEU A 112 0.78 -27.31 -13.09
CA LEU A 112 2.04 -28.06 -12.98
C LEU A 112 2.94 -27.56 -11.83
N PHE A 113 3.14 -26.25 -11.68
CA PHE A 113 3.93 -25.70 -10.57
C PHE A 113 3.14 -25.65 -9.26
N PRO A 114 1.89 -25.12 -9.20
CA PRO A 114 1.14 -25.07 -7.94
C PRO A 114 0.94 -26.45 -7.29
N ASP A 115 0.58 -27.48 -8.07
CA ASP A 115 0.32 -28.81 -7.51
C ASP A 115 1.61 -29.53 -7.11
N SER A 116 2.70 -29.38 -7.88
CA SER A 116 3.98 -30.01 -7.54
C SER A 116 4.64 -29.38 -6.32
N LEU A 117 4.49 -28.06 -6.14
CA LEU A 117 4.97 -27.34 -4.96
C LEU A 117 4.16 -27.68 -3.71
N ARG A 118 2.82 -27.80 -3.82
CA ARG A 118 1.98 -28.27 -2.70
C ARG A 118 2.44 -29.65 -2.20
N VAL A 119 2.67 -30.58 -3.12
CA VAL A 119 3.14 -31.93 -2.79
C VAL A 119 4.54 -31.90 -2.17
N PHE A 120 5.42 -31.00 -2.62
CA PHE A 120 6.77 -30.85 -2.08
C PHE A 120 6.78 -30.20 -0.68
N ASP A 121 5.99 -29.16 -0.47
CA ASP A 121 5.84 -28.47 0.81
C ASP A 121 5.19 -29.38 1.87
N GLU A 122 4.21 -30.22 1.48
CA GLU A 122 3.63 -31.26 2.35
C GLU A 122 4.66 -32.32 2.78
N MET A 123 5.62 -32.66 1.92
CA MET A 123 6.65 -33.68 2.21
C MET A 123 7.85 -33.14 3.01
N PHE A 124 8.24 -31.88 2.81
CA PHE A 124 9.48 -31.32 3.36
C PHE A 124 9.28 -30.17 4.35
N GLY A 125 8.04 -29.74 4.61
CA GLY A 125 7.73 -28.68 5.58
C GLY A 125 8.31 -27.30 5.21
N THR A 126 8.64 -27.10 3.93
CA THR A 126 9.14 -25.83 3.40
C THR A 126 8.01 -24.90 3.02
N SER A 127 8.28 -23.60 2.96
CA SER A 127 7.33 -22.58 2.48
C SER A 127 7.93 -21.83 1.29
N TYR A 128 8.25 -22.56 0.22
CA TYR A 128 8.73 -21.94 -1.01
C TYR A 128 7.56 -21.35 -1.80
N ARG A 129 7.28 -20.07 -1.60
CA ARG A 129 6.33 -19.33 -2.43
C ARG A 129 7.04 -18.84 -3.69
N PHE A 130 6.76 -19.47 -4.83
CA PHE A 130 7.09 -18.86 -6.12
C PHE A 130 6.20 -17.64 -6.30
N GLU A 131 6.78 -16.45 -6.27
CA GLU A 131 6.05 -15.25 -6.68
C GLU A 131 5.76 -15.36 -8.18
N LEU A 132 4.49 -15.26 -8.55
CA LEU A 132 4.01 -15.23 -9.94
C LEU A 132 4.45 -13.95 -10.70
N SER A 133 5.41 -13.19 -10.17
CA SER A 133 5.74 -11.81 -10.55
C SER A 133 6.56 -11.68 -11.85
N LEU A 134 7.17 -12.76 -12.37
CA LEU A 134 7.99 -12.69 -13.59
C LEU A 134 7.47 -13.52 -14.78
N SER A 135 6.15 -13.70 -14.89
CA SER A 135 5.58 -14.51 -15.97
C SER A 135 5.71 -13.90 -17.40
N SER A 136 6.16 -12.65 -17.56
CA SER A 136 6.28 -12.00 -18.88
C SER A 136 7.62 -12.27 -19.58
N VAL A 137 8.73 -12.40 -18.83
CA VAL A 137 10.08 -12.58 -19.41
C VAL A 137 10.20 -13.96 -20.06
N GLY A 138 9.57 -14.98 -19.48
CA GLY A 138 9.53 -16.33 -20.03
C GLY A 138 8.88 -16.40 -21.42
N LEU A 139 7.97 -15.49 -21.77
CA LEU A 139 7.24 -15.53 -23.05
C LEU A 139 8.17 -15.43 -24.27
N VAL A 140 9.27 -14.66 -24.14
CA VAL A 140 10.29 -14.53 -25.17
C VAL A 140 11.49 -15.44 -24.88
N LEU A 141 11.88 -15.59 -23.61
CA LEU A 141 13.09 -16.33 -23.24
C LEU A 141 12.94 -17.86 -23.36
N VAL A 142 11.77 -18.42 -23.04
CA VAL A 142 11.48 -19.86 -23.16
C VAL A 142 11.60 -20.35 -24.60
N PRO A 143 10.91 -19.77 -25.61
CA PRO A 143 11.03 -20.25 -26.98
C PRO A 143 12.43 -20.03 -27.57
N LEU A 144 13.15 -18.97 -27.16
CA LEU A 144 14.54 -18.76 -27.59
C LEU A 144 15.48 -19.82 -27.03
N THR A 145 15.36 -20.16 -25.75
CA THR A 145 16.14 -21.22 -25.10
C THR A 145 15.80 -22.60 -25.68
N ALA A 146 14.51 -22.89 -25.88
CA ALA A 146 14.06 -24.13 -26.52
C ALA A 146 14.58 -24.26 -27.97
N ASN A 147 14.69 -23.15 -28.71
CA ASN A 147 15.27 -23.14 -30.05
C ASN A 147 16.79 -23.44 -30.04
N MET A 148 17.51 -23.09 -28.97
CA MET A 148 18.91 -23.51 -28.80
C MET A 148 19.02 -25.02 -28.60
N PHE A 149 18.16 -25.59 -27.75
CA PHE A 149 18.09 -27.04 -27.54
C PHE A 149 17.75 -27.80 -28.82
N TRP A 150 16.89 -27.22 -29.67
CA TRP A 150 16.59 -27.77 -30.97
C TRP A 150 17.77 -27.77 -31.94
N LYS A 151 18.54 -26.67 -32.01
CA LYS A 151 19.66 -26.55 -32.96
C LYS A 151 20.85 -27.45 -32.61
N LEU A 152 21.09 -27.69 -31.31
CA LEU A 152 22.31 -28.32 -30.80
C LEU A 152 22.09 -29.73 -30.23
N ASP A 153 20.86 -30.24 -30.27
CA ASP A 153 20.39 -31.35 -29.44
C ASP A 153 20.47 -31.06 -27.93
N LEU A 154 19.67 -31.77 -27.13
CA LEU A 154 19.43 -31.39 -25.74
C LEU A 154 20.70 -31.31 -24.89
N ARG A 155 21.60 -32.27 -25.01
CA ARG A 155 22.82 -32.33 -24.19
C ARG A 155 23.79 -31.19 -24.51
N ARG A 156 24.12 -30.98 -25.79
CA ARG A 156 25.05 -29.92 -26.19
C ARG A 156 24.40 -28.54 -26.08
N GLY A 157 23.10 -28.43 -26.36
CA GLY A 157 22.32 -27.21 -26.19
C GLY A 157 22.25 -26.78 -24.73
N PHE A 158 21.96 -27.70 -23.81
CA PHE A 158 21.99 -27.41 -22.37
C PHE A 158 23.37 -26.92 -21.94
N PHE A 159 24.44 -27.61 -22.35
CA PHE A 159 25.80 -27.23 -22.01
C PHE A 159 26.20 -25.85 -22.56
N GLN A 160 25.90 -25.55 -23.83
CA GLN A 160 26.22 -24.27 -24.46
C GLN A 160 25.31 -23.11 -24.02
N VAL A 161 24.18 -23.37 -23.34
CA VAL A 161 23.40 -22.34 -22.63
C VAL A 161 23.93 -22.16 -21.20
N ALA A 162 24.15 -23.27 -20.48
CA ALA A 162 24.53 -23.25 -19.08
C ALA A 162 25.90 -22.60 -18.84
N VAL A 163 26.91 -22.92 -19.65
CA VAL A 163 28.28 -22.42 -19.43
C VAL A 163 28.38 -20.89 -19.61
N PRO A 164 27.93 -20.28 -20.72
CA PRO A 164 27.98 -18.83 -20.85
C PRO A 164 27.10 -18.12 -19.82
N THR A 165 25.95 -18.72 -19.46
CA THR A 165 25.06 -18.17 -18.43
C THR A 165 25.73 -18.18 -17.06
N ALA A 166 26.39 -19.29 -16.67
CA ALA A 166 27.08 -19.42 -15.39
C ALA A 166 28.27 -18.46 -15.28
N ILE A 167 29.04 -18.30 -16.37
CA ILE A 167 30.15 -17.32 -16.39
C ILE A 167 29.60 -15.90 -16.30
N THR A 168 28.53 -15.57 -17.06
CA THR A 168 27.89 -14.25 -17.00
C THR A 168 27.34 -13.98 -15.60
N TYR A 169 26.68 -14.96 -14.98
CA TYR A 169 26.20 -14.92 -13.61
C TYR A 169 27.33 -14.64 -12.62
N ALA A 170 28.46 -15.36 -12.73
CA ALA A 170 29.60 -15.15 -11.85
C ALA A 170 30.20 -13.75 -11.99
N VAL A 171 30.32 -13.24 -13.22
CA VAL A 171 30.80 -11.86 -13.47
C VAL A 171 29.84 -10.83 -12.88
N LEU A 172 28.53 -11.02 -13.03
CA LEU A 172 27.54 -10.10 -12.46
C LEU A 172 27.53 -10.16 -10.92
N ALA A 173 27.36 -11.35 -10.36
CA ALA A 173 27.15 -11.57 -8.92
C ALA A 173 28.40 -11.29 -8.09
N TYR A 174 29.60 -11.63 -8.59
CA TYR A 174 30.83 -11.53 -7.80
C TYR A 174 31.72 -10.36 -8.19
N VAL A 175 31.51 -9.71 -9.35
CA VAL A 175 32.37 -8.61 -9.81
C VAL A 175 31.58 -7.32 -9.99
N LEU A 176 30.59 -7.29 -10.88
CA LEU A 176 29.96 -6.03 -11.26
C LEU A 176 29.02 -5.48 -10.19
N LEU A 177 28.14 -6.31 -9.62
CA LEU A 177 27.21 -5.84 -8.58
C LEU A 177 27.90 -5.44 -7.27
N PRO A 178 28.93 -6.16 -6.77
CA PRO A 178 29.59 -5.76 -5.52
C PRO A 178 30.54 -4.56 -5.65
N TYR A 179 31.19 -4.38 -6.81
CA TYR A 179 32.29 -3.42 -6.96
C TYR A 179 31.97 -2.20 -7.85
N THR A 180 30.81 -2.16 -8.52
CA THR A 180 30.40 -1.03 -9.36
C THR A 180 29.03 -0.51 -8.94
N ASN A 181 28.60 0.62 -9.51
CA ASN A 181 27.27 1.19 -9.28
C ASN A 181 26.13 0.51 -10.06
N LEU A 182 26.32 -0.72 -10.54
CA LEU A 182 25.27 -1.50 -11.20
C LEU A 182 24.24 -2.00 -10.17
N SER A 183 22.95 -1.78 -10.40
CA SER A 183 21.87 -2.26 -9.52
C SER A 183 20.70 -2.79 -10.34
N PHE A 184 20.15 -3.95 -9.96
CA PHE A 184 18.95 -4.50 -10.60
C PHE A 184 17.65 -4.21 -9.83
N SER A 185 17.68 -3.35 -8.80
CA SER A 185 16.52 -3.09 -7.92
C SER A 185 15.32 -2.39 -8.61
N ARG A 186 15.54 -1.59 -9.65
CA ARG A 186 14.44 -1.01 -10.48
C ARG A 186 14.03 -1.88 -11.66
N LEU A 187 14.76 -2.97 -11.91
CA LEU A 187 14.44 -3.94 -12.93
C LEU A 187 13.15 -4.67 -12.52
N GLU A 188 13.04 -5.08 -11.26
CA GLU A 188 11.81 -5.62 -10.67
C GLU A 188 10.61 -4.68 -10.90
N LEU A 189 10.72 -3.40 -10.52
CA LEU A 189 9.63 -2.43 -10.63
C LEU A 189 9.26 -2.00 -12.07
N THR A 190 10.22 -1.88 -12.99
CA THR A 190 9.94 -1.47 -14.38
C THR A 190 9.42 -2.65 -15.21
N TYR A 191 9.91 -3.85 -14.95
CA TYR A 191 9.42 -5.06 -15.60
C TYR A 191 8.11 -5.53 -14.99
N GLU A 192 7.85 -5.38 -13.70
CA GLU A 192 6.57 -5.72 -13.07
C GLU A 192 5.42 -4.91 -13.66
N ASN A 193 5.60 -3.61 -13.95
CA ASN A 193 4.57 -2.79 -14.60
C ASN A 193 4.29 -3.23 -16.05
N VAL A 194 5.33 -3.52 -16.83
CA VAL A 194 5.19 -3.99 -18.21
C VAL A 194 4.70 -5.45 -18.25
N ALA A 195 5.10 -6.27 -17.28
CA ALA A 195 4.68 -7.66 -17.10
C ALA A 195 3.22 -7.77 -16.68
N LEU A 196 2.78 -6.97 -15.71
CA LEU A 196 1.40 -6.89 -15.26
C LEU A 196 0.47 -6.48 -16.40
N ASP A 197 0.89 -5.55 -17.27
CA ASP A 197 0.15 -5.19 -18.48
C ASP A 197 0.14 -6.33 -19.54
N PHE A 198 1.22 -7.11 -19.64
CA PHE A 198 1.32 -8.22 -20.61
C PHE A 198 0.65 -9.54 -20.19
N LEU A 199 0.62 -9.84 -18.89
CA LEU A 199 0.07 -11.09 -18.34
C LEU A 199 -1.42 -11.01 -18.05
N SER A 200 -1.92 -9.83 -17.69
CA SER A 200 -3.33 -9.63 -17.34
C SER A 200 -4.25 -9.56 -18.56
N SER A 201 -3.69 -9.47 -19.78
CA SER A 201 -4.46 -9.31 -21.00
C SER A 201 -4.23 -10.46 -21.98
N PRO A 202 -5.20 -11.37 -22.15
CA PRO A 202 -5.19 -12.42 -23.20
C PRO A 202 -4.86 -11.89 -24.61
N LYS A 203 -5.07 -10.59 -24.85
CA LYS A 203 -4.76 -9.90 -26.10
C LYS A 203 -3.27 -9.90 -26.45
N ALA A 204 -2.36 -9.86 -25.47
CA ALA A 204 -0.92 -9.86 -25.73
C ALA A 204 -0.43 -11.19 -26.34
N TYR A 205 -0.92 -12.32 -25.83
CA TYR A 205 -0.66 -13.65 -26.40
C TYR A 205 -1.18 -13.78 -27.83
N ILE A 206 -2.39 -13.25 -28.07
CA ILE A 206 -3.02 -13.26 -29.40
C ILE A 206 -2.21 -12.41 -30.37
N LEU A 207 -1.74 -11.24 -29.97
CA LEU A 207 -0.88 -10.38 -30.79
C LEU A 207 0.45 -11.06 -31.13
N LEU A 208 1.09 -11.69 -30.14
CA LEU A 208 2.37 -12.38 -30.37
C LEU A 208 2.22 -13.57 -31.33
N LEU A 209 1.20 -14.41 -31.13
CA LEU A 209 0.89 -15.54 -32.01
C LEU A 209 0.52 -15.08 -33.42
N THR A 210 -0.32 -14.06 -33.53
CA THR A 210 -0.73 -13.50 -34.82
C THR A 210 0.47 -12.94 -35.57
N GLY A 211 1.34 -12.19 -34.89
CA GLY A 211 2.52 -11.61 -35.51
C GLY A 211 3.56 -12.64 -35.91
N ALA A 212 3.76 -13.65 -35.08
CA ALA A 212 4.64 -14.76 -35.42
C ALA A 212 4.09 -15.56 -36.63
N TYR A 213 2.78 -15.78 -36.68
CA TYR A 213 2.13 -16.44 -37.82
C TYR A 213 2.28 -15.64 -39.12
N LEU A 214 1.93 -14.35 -39.10
CA LEU A 214 2.03 -13.46 -40.26
C LEU A 214 3.48 -13.31 -40.72
N GLY A 215 4.42 -13.13 -39.79
CA GLY A 215 5.85 -13.07 -40.09
C GLY A 215 6.35 -14.34 -40.78
N SER A 216 5.98 -15.52 -40.28
CA SER A 216 6.33 -16.81 -40.89
C SER A 216 5.72 -16.99 -42.28
N ARG A 217 4.43 -16.66 -42.45
CA ARG A 217 3.73 -16.76 -43.74
C ARG A 217 4.30 -15.83 -44.78
N TYR A 218 4.54 -14.56 -44.43
CA TYR A 218 5.08 -13.58 -45.36
C TYR A 218 6.56 -13.79 -45.66
N ASN A 219 7.33 -14.42 -44.75
CA ASN A 219 8.65 -14.92 -45.09
C ASN A 219 8.60 -15.98 -46.21
N LEU A 220 7.65 -16.91 -46.15
CA LEU A 220 7.49 -17.94 -47.17
C LEU A 220 6.93 -17.42 -48.49
N LEU A 221 5.94 -16.52 -48.44
CA LEU A 221 5.24 -16.00 -49.62
C LEU A 221 6.05 -14.93 -50.38
N TYR A 222 6.65 -13.99 -49.64
CA TYR A 222 7.30 -12.81 -50.23
C TYR A 222 8.83 -12.81 -50.06
N GLY A 223 9.41 -13.78 -49.34
CA GLY A 223 10.84 -13.84 -49.08
C GLY A 223 11.37 -12.74 -48.14
N TRP A 224 10.48 -12.03 -47.44
CA TRP A 224 10.84 -10.93 -46.54
C TRP A 224 11.61 -11.44 -45.29
N ASP A 225 12.71 -10.78 -44.91
CA ASP A 225 13.57 -11.13 -43.76
C ASP A 225 13.51 -10.03 -42.69
N TYR A 226 13.13 -10.40 -41.47
CA TYR A 226 12.76 -9.46 -40.40
C TYR A 226 13.64 -9.56 -39.14
N ALA A 227 14.84 -10.15 -39.23
CA ALA A 227 15.68 -10.46 -38.05
C ALA A 227 15.10 -11.51 -37.09
N GLY A 228 14.05 -12.22 -37.51
CA GLY A 228 13.34 -13.22 -36.73
C GLY A 228 11.85 -12.97 -36.72
N VAL A 229 11.07 -14.04 -36.65
CA VAL A 229 9.60 -14.00 -36.72
C VAL A 229 8.96 -13.24 -35.53
N LEU A 230 9.69 -13.12 -34.42
CA LEU A 230 9.22 -12.47 -33.19
C LEU A 230 9.42 -10.93 -33.19
N VAL A 231 10.28 -10.40 -34.07
CA VAL A 231 10.59 -8.96 -34.14
C VAL A 231 9.37 -8.12 -34.57
N PRO A 232 8.64 -8.46 -35.65
CA PRO A 232 7.40 -7.76 -36.00
C PRO A 232 6.31 -7.88 -34.93
N ALA A 233 6.25 -9.03 -34.25
CA ALA A 233 5.29 -9.29 -33.18
C ALA A 233 5.55 -8.42 -31.95
N LEU A 234 6.81 -8.26 -31.53
CA LEU A 234 7.18 -7.35 -30.45
C LEU A 234 6.97 -5.88 -30.84
N LEU A 235 7.28 -5.52 -32.09
CA LEU A 235 7.04 -4.16 -32.58
C LEU A 235 5.54 -3.83 -32.67
N ALA A 236 4.68 -4.83 -32.91
CA ALA A 236 3.22 -4.67 -32.92
C ALA A 236 2.68 -4.11 -31.60
N LEU A 237 3.28 -4.52 -30.48
CA LEU A 237 2.96 -4.02 -29.15
C LEU A 237 3.34 -2.53 -28.99
N GLY A 238 4.40 -2.11 -29.69
CA GLY A 238 4.89 -0.73 -29.71
C GLY A 238 3.93 0.29 -30.33
N TRP A 239 2.91 -0.15 -31.09
CA TRP A 239 1.89 0.77 -31.63
C TRP A 239 1.02 1.40 -30.54
N LEU A 240 0.96 0.80 -29.35
CA LEU A 240 0.30 1.39 -28.18
C LEU A 240 1.12 2.53 -27.56
N ALA A 241 2.42 2.60 -27.87
CA ALA A 241 3.35 3.62 -27.40
C ALA A 241 4.11 4.23 -28.60
N PRO A 242 3.47 5.12 -29.38
CA PRO A 242 4.02 5.59 -30.66
C PRO A 242 5.39 6.27 -30.52
N HIS A 243 5.65 6.92 -29.38
CA HIS A 243 6.95 7.51 -29.08
C HIS A 243 8.06 6.46 -28.99
N ARG A 244 7.81 5.28 -28.39
CA ARG A 244 8.78 4.17 -28.30
C ARG A 244 9.10 3.56 -29.66
N LEU A 245 8.09 3.45 -30.51
CA LEU A 245 8.26 2.95 -31.87
C LEU A 245 9.12 3.92 -32.71
N ALA A 246 8.90 5.23 -32.55
CA ALA A 246 9.74 6.25 -33.16
C ALA A 246 11.19 6.23 -32.63
N THR A 247 11.40 6.15 -31.31
CA THR A 247 12.76 6.09 -30.74
C THR A 247 13.49 4.82 -31.18
N THR A 248 12.81 3.68 -31.27
CA THR A 248 13.40 2.42 -31.81
C THR A 248 13.90 2.59 -33.24
N LEU A 249 13.10 3.22 -34.10
CA LEU A 249 13.47 3.45 -35.50
C LEU A 249 14.67 4.40 -35.61
N VAL A 250 14.63 5.52 -34.88
CA VAL A 250 15.72 6.49 -34.82
C VAL A 250 17.01 5.82 -34.33
N GLU A 251 16.92 5.05 -33.26
CA GLU A 251 18.06 4.33 -32.69
C GLU A 251 18.65 3.32 -33.69
N THR A 252 17.80 2.50 -34.34
CA THR A 252 18.27 1.56 -35.38
C THR A 252 19.01 2.28 -36.52
N LEU A 253 18.45 3.38 -37.04
CA LEU A 253 19.07 4.13 -38.13
C LEU A 253 20.40 4.77 -37.68
N MET A 254 20.42 5.34 -36.48
CA MET A 254 21.63 5.90 -35.88
C MET A 254 22.72 4.83 -35.74
N LEU A 255 22.39 3.64 -35.24
CA LEU A 255 23.33 2.52 -35.13
C LEU A 255 23.89 2.09 -36.49
N VAL A 256 23.05 1.99 -37.51
CA VAL A 256 23.50 1.63 -38.87
C VAL A 256 24.49 2.67 -39.41
N VAL A 257 24.22 3.95 -39.22
CA VAL A 257 25.12 5.04 -39.65
C VAL A 257 26.44 4.99 -38.90
N VAL A 258 26.41 4.91 -37.57
CA VAL A 258 27.62 4.88 -36.73
C VAL A 258 28.49 3.67 -37.07
N VAL A 259 27.91 2.48 -37.22
CA VAL A 259 28.68 1.28 -37.58
C VAL A 259 29.27 1.38 -38.98
N ARG A 260 28.54 1.93 -39.97
CA ARG A 260 29.09 2.16 -41.31
C ARG A 260 30.27 3.12 -41.30
N LEU A 261 30.17 4.22 -40.55
CA LEU A 261 31.28 5.17 -40.39
C LEU A 261 32.47 4.51 -39.70
N LEU A 262 32.24 3.71 -38.66
CA LEU A 262 33.30 3.01 -37.95
C LEU A 262 34.05 2.02 -38.86
N LEU A 263 33.33 1.28 -39.71
CA LEU A 263 33.93 0.35 -40.67
C LEU A 263 34.73 1.04 -41.80
N GLN A 264 34.58 2.36 -41.96
CA GLN A 264 35.38 3.16 -42.90
C GLN A 264 36.70 3.66 -42.31
N VAL A 265 36.89 3.57 -40.98
CA VAL A 265 38.10 4.01 -40.30
C VAL A 265 39.28 3.10 -40.69
N PRO A 266 40.49 3.65 -40.99
CA PRO A 266 41.62 2.90 -41.54
C PRO A 266 42.03 1.63 -40.77
N GLY A 267 41.86 1.61 -39.44
CA GLY A 267 42.14 0.43 -38.61
C GLY A 267 41.05 -0.64 -38.62
N PHE A 268 39.78 -0.28 -38.83
CA PHE A 268 38.66 -1.24 -38.89
C PHE A 268 38.41 -1.77 -40.29
N ARG A 269 38.84 -1.02 -41.31
CA ARG A 269 38.70 -1.38 -42.73
C ARG A 269 39.54 -2.60 -43.13
N THR A 270 40.64 -2.87 -42.42
CA THR A 270 41.56 -3.98 -42.70
C THR A 270 41.29 -5.22 -41.83
N LEU A 271 40.38 -5.12 -40.85
CA LEU A 271 39.98 -6.24 -39.99
C LEU A 271 38.89 -7.08 -40.68
N ASN A 272 39.07 -8.40 -40.71
CA ASN A 272 38.07 -9.35 -41.20
C ASN A 272 36.88 -9.46 -40.21
N LEU A 273 35.98 -8.48 -40.28
CA LEU A 273 34.77 -8.38 -39.45
C LEU A 273 33.57 -8.97 -40.18
N GLU A 274 33.55 -10.30 -40.31
CA GLU A 274 32.44 -11.06 -40.89
C GLU A 274 31.79 -11.99 -39.86
N GLY A 275 30.55 -12.41 -40.14
CA GLY A 275 29.82 -13.36 -39.30
C GLY A 275 29.63 -12.87 -37.84
N PRO A 276 29.97 -13.70 -36.82
CA PRO A 276 29.80 -13.36 -35.40
C PRO A 276 30.46 -12.05 -34.96
N ARG A 277 31.64 -11.73 -35.51
CA ARG A 277 32.40 -10.51 -35.16
C ARG A 277 31.63 -9.23 -35.49
N LYS A 278 30.95 -9.22 -36.65
CA LYS A 278 30.13 -8.08 -37.08
C LYS A 278 28.91 -7.90 -36.16
N VAL A 279 28.28 -9.00 -35.74
CA VAL A 279 27.14 -8.95 -34.81
C VAL A 279 27.56 -8.42 -33.45
N ALA A 280 28.65 -8.94 -32.88
CA ALA A 280 29.18 -8.47 -31.60
C ALA A 280 29.55 -6.99 -31.66
N LEU A 281 30.17 -6.53 -32.76
CA LEU A 281 30.48 -5.11 -32.96
C LEU A 281 29.24 -4.22 -32.87
N VAL A 282 28.13 -4.59 -33.52
CA VAL A 282 26.89 -3.80 -33.47
C VAL A 282 26.33 -3.73 -32.04
N PHE A 283 26.38 -4.83 -31.28
CA PHE A 283 25.96 -4.84 -29.87
C PHE A 283 26.86 -3.97 -29.00
N THR A 284 28.18 -4.02 -29.19
CA THR A 284 29.14 -3.18 -28.47
C THR A 284 28.94 -1.70 -28.79
N VAL A 285 28.78 -1.35 -30.07
CA VAL A 285 28.52 0.04 -30.50
C VAL A 285 27.19 0.54 -29.94
N SER A 286 26.15 -0.31 -29.92
CA SER A 286 24.86 0.02 -29.32
C SER A 286 24.96 0.29 -27.83
N PHE A 287 25.72 -0.54 -27.10
CA PHE A 287 25.98 -0.32 -25.69
C PHE A 287 26.74 0.99 -25.43
N ILE A 288 27.83 1.23 -26.16
CA ILE A 288 28.63 2.45 -26.02
C ILE A 288 27.80 3.69 -26.33
N LEU A 289 26.99 3.65 -27.39
CA LEU A 289 26.14 4.77 -27.77
C LEU A 289 25.14 5.11 -26.64
N LYS A 290 24.46 4.11 -26.10
CA LYS A 290 23.54 4.30 -24.96
C LYS A 290 24.28 4.78 -23.71
N TRP A 291 25.50 4.29 -23.48
CA TRP A 291 26.32 4.69 -22.34
C TRP A 291 26.71 6.17 -22.44
N VAL A 292 27.13 6.63 -23.62
CA VAL A 292 27.42 8.05 -23.88
C VAL A 292 26.15 8.90 -23.73
N ILE A 293 25.02 8.47 -24.33
CA ILE A 293 23.74 9.18 -24.21
C ILE A 293 23.33 9.29 -22.74
N GLY A 294 23.49 8.23 -21.94
CA GLY A 294 23.17 8.25 -20.51
C GLY A 294 23.97 9.30 -19.74
N TRP A 295 25.27 9.43 -20.01
CA TRP A 295 26.11 10.46 -19.38
C TRP A 295 25.78 11.89 -19.87
N VAL A 296 25.46 12.05 -21.15
CA VAL A 296 25.20 13.38 -21.75
C VAL A 296 23.80 13.90 -21.42
N ALA A 297 22.78 13.03 -21.44
CA ALA A 297 21.38 13.40 -21.24
C ALA A 297 20.94 13.39 -19.75
N GLY A 298 21.62 12.60 -18.90
CA GLY A 298 21.28 12.45 -17.48
C GLY A 298 21.17 13.73 -16.65
N PRO A 299 22.01 14.77 -16.88
CA PRO A 299 21.90 16.05 -16.16
C PRO A 299 20.92 17.06 -16.78
N THR A 300 20.45 16.87 -18.03
CA THR A 300 19.94 17.98 -18.87
C THR A 300 18.50 17.84 -19.34
N VAL A 301 17.83 16.69 -19.17
CA VAL A 301 16.47 16.48 -19.68
C VAL A 301 15.44 16.59 -18.55
N PHE A 302 14.65 17.67 -18.58
CA PHE A 302 13.54 18.01 -17.69
C PHE A 302 12.59 16.83 -17.42
N GLY A 303 12.70 16.19 -16.25
CA GLY A 303 11.68 15.31 -15.69
C GLY A 303 11.35 14.02 -16.46
N LEU A 304 12.07 13.70 -17.54
CA LEU A 304 11.90 12.46 -18.31
C LEU A 304 12.96 11.43 -17.88
N PRO A 305 12.60 10.17 -17.60
CA PRO A 305 13.57 9.15 -17.28
C PRO A 305 14.44 8.84 -18.51
N VAL A 306 15.75 8.73 -18.32
CA VAL A 306 16.75 8.49 -19.39
C VAL A 306 16.45 7.21 -20.17
N THR A 307 15.80 6.23 -19.53
CA THR A 307 15.33 4.98 -20.16
C THR A 307 14.24 5.19 -21.22
N ASP A 308 13.58 6.36 -21.27
CA ASP A 308 12.61 6.71 -22.32
C ASP A 308 13.26 7.09 -23.65
N LEU A 309 14.55 7.45 -23.60
CA LEU A 309 15.37 7.73 -24.78
C LEU A 309 15.82 6.45 -25.49
N PHE A 310 15.68 5.28 -24.86
CA PHE A 310 16.02 3.99 -25.45
C PHE A 310 14.80 3.35 -26.13
N GLY A 311 15.05 2.70 -27.27
CA GLY A 311 14.04 2.02 -28.07
C GLY A 311 13.34 0.85 -27.36
N LEU A 312 12.18 0.48 -27.89
CA LEU A 312 11.32 -0.61 -27.44
C LEU A 312 12.04 -1.95 -27.47
N GLY A 313 12.07 -2.63 -26.32
CA GLY A 313 12.72 -3.91 -26.16
C GLY A 313 14.20 -3.75 -26.42
N TYR A 314 14.98 -3.54 -25.36
CA TYR A 314 16.40 -3.16 -25.24
C TYR A 314 17.42 -3.67 -26.30
N LEU A 315 17.04 -4.61 -27.16
CA LEU A 315 17.83 -5.29 -28.18
C LEU A 315 17.25 -5.25 -29.60
N LEU A 316 15.98 -4.86 -29.75
CA LEU A 316 15.27 -4.81 -31.03
C LEU A 316 16.00 -3.90 -32.01
N SER A 317 16.47 -2.74 -31.52
CA SER A 317 17.22 -1.77 -32.29
C SER A 317 18.51 -2.35 -32.86
N SER A 318 19.28 -3.06 -32.02
CA SER A 318 20.53 -3.74 -32.39
C SER A 318 20.31 -4.89 -33.37
N LEU A 319 19.27 -5.71 -33.18
CA LEU A 319 18.96 -6.84 -34.07
C LEU A 319 18.52 -6.37 -35.46
N LEU A 320 17.70 -5.32 -35.53
CA LEU A 320 17.32 -4.70 -36.80
C LEU A 320 18.53 -4.08 -37.51
N ALA A 321 19.40 -3.38 -36.76
CA ALA A 321 20.62 -2.80 -37.31
C ALA A 321 21.56 -3.86 -37.90
N VAL A 322 21.77 -4.98 -37.19
CA VAL A 322 22.56 -6.12 -37.70
C VAL A 322 22.01 -6.61 -39.04
N LYS A 323 20.69 -6.77 -39.19
CA LYS A 323 20.10 -7.24 -40.44
C LYS A 323 20.21 -6.23 -41.57
N ILE A 324 20.01 -4.94 -41.30
CA ILE A 324 20.19 -3.88 -42.30
C ILE A 324 21.62 -3.87 -42.83
N LEU A 325 22.60 -4.05 -41.94
CA LEU A 325 24.03 -4.11 -42.28
C LEU A 325 24.44 -5.42 -43.00
N GLN A 326 23.67 -6.50 -42.88
CA GLN A 326 23.92 -7.76 -43.60
C GLN A 326 23.32 -7.78 -45.02
N LYS A 327 22.22 -7.04 -45.24
CA LYS A 327 21.47 -7.03 -46.50
C LYS A 327 21.73 -5.79 -47.36
N ASP A 328 22.58 -4.88 -46.88
CA ASP A 328 23.00 -3.62 -47.50
C ASP A 328 21.87 -2.68 -47.96
N THR A 329 20.63 -2.94 -47.57
CA THR A 329 19.45 -2.23 -48.04
C THR A 329 18.47 -1.98 -46.90
N THR A 330 18.49 -0.76 -46.37
CA THR A 330 17.64 -0.32 -45.24
C THR A 330 16.14 -0.52 -45.52
N PRO A 331 15.58 -0.11 -46.68
CA PRO A 331 14.14 -0.23 -46.94
C PRO A 331 13.65 -1.69 -47.02
N ARG A 332 14.52 -2.62 -47.45
CA ARG A 332 14.17 -4.04 -47.59
C ARG A 332 13.96 -4.75 -46.24
N ILE A 333 14.39 -4.16 -45.14
CA ILE A 333 14.20 -4.70 -43.79
C ILE A 333 13.14 -3.90 -43.03
N ILE A 334 13.23 -2.57 -43.05
CA ILE A 334 12.32 -1.71 -42.28
C ILE A 334 10.88 -1.82 -42.79
N VAL A 335 10.65 -1.67 -44.10
CA VAL A 335 9.29 -1.66 -44.65
C VAL A 335 8.54 -2.97 -44.35
N PRO A 336 9.12 -4.16 -44.63
CA PRO A 336 8.48 -5.41 -44.24
C PRO A 336 8.19 -5.50 -42.73
N VAL A 337 9.16 -5.17 -41.87
CA VAL A 337 8.98 -5.27 -40.39
C VAL A 337 7.80 -4.44 -39.91
N PHE A 338 7.69 -3.20 -40.38
CA PHE A 338 6.59 -2.30 -39.98
C PHE A 338 5.24 -2.72 -40.58
N VAL A 339 5.19 -3.15 -41.84
CA VAL A 339 3.95 -3.62 -42.48
C VAL A 339 3.39 -4.84 -41.75
N VAL A 340 4.25 -5.82 -41.42
CA VAL A 340 3.82 -7.01 -40.69
C VAL A 340 3.42 -6.68 -39.25
N SER A 341 4.15 -5.78 -38.59
CA SER A 341 3.79 -5.27 -37.27
C SER A 341 2.42 -4.57 -37.25
N LEU A 342 2.13 -3.73 -38.24
CA LEU A 342 0.85 -3.05 -38.39
C LEU A 342 -0.30 -4.05 -38.68
N ALA A 343 -0.07 -5.01 -39.57
CA ALA A 343 -1.04 -6.08 -39.82
C ALA A 343 -1.32 -6.91 -38.56
N THR A 344 -0.28 -7.17 -37.76
CA THR A 344 -0.39 -7.90 -36.49
C THR A 344 -1.29 -7.18 -35.49
N ILE A 345 -1.09 -5.88 -35.28
CA ILE A 345 -1.91 -5.13 -34.30
C ILE A 345 -3.37 -5.06 -34.75
N VAL A 346 -3.63 -4.86 -36.04
CA VAL A 346 -5.01 -4.81 -36.57
C VAL A 346 -5.69 -6.17 -36.44
N ILE A 347 -5.08 -7.22 -37.00
CA ILE A 347 -5.69 -8.57 -37.03
C ILE A 347 -5.79 -9.15 -35.63
N GLY A 348 -4.73 -9.02 -34.82
CA GLY A 348 -4.70 -9.53 -33.45
C GLY A 348 -5.69 -8.81 -32.53
N SER A 349 -5.93 -7.51 -32.73
CA SER A 349 -6.95 -6.77 -31.97
C SER A 349 -8.37 -7.21 -32.35
N VAL A 350 -8.64 -7.41 -33.65
CA VAL A 350 -9.95 -7.94 -34.12
C VAL A 350 -10.18 -9.34 -33.57
N ALA A 351 -9.18 -10.22 -33.67
CA ALA A 351 -9.24 -11.57 -33.11
C ALA A 351 -9.48 -11.54 -31.60
N GLY A 352 -8.72 -10.73 -30.85
CA GLY A 352 -8.89 -10.58 -29.40
C GLY A 352 -10.27 -10.05 -29.00
N PHE A 353 -10.81 -9.06 -29.71
CA PHE A 353 -12.14 -8.52 -29.45
C PHE A 353 -13.25 -9.51 -29.77
N SER A 354 -13.12 -10.26 -30.87
CA SER A 354 -14.10 -11.28 -31.28
C SER A 354 -14.15 -12.46 -30.31
N LEU A 355 -12.98 -12.94 -29.86
CA LEU A 355 -12.88 -14.00 -28.86
C LEU A 355 -13.40 -13.54 -27.50
N GLY A 356 -13.20 -12.26 -27.14
CA GLY A 356 -13.73 -11.69 -25.91
C GLY A 356 -15.26 -11.72 -25.82
N LYS A 357 -15.98 -11.75 -26.94
CA LYS A 357 -17.46 -11.88 -26.97
C LYS A 357 -17.96 -13.30 -26.75
N VAL A 358 -17.10 -14.29 -26.97
CA VAL A 358 -17.43 -15.73 -26.87
C VAL A 358 -16.78 -16.36 -25.62
N ALA A 359 -15.84 -15.65 -24.99
CA ALA A 359 -15.15 -16.10 -23.79
C ALA A 359 -16.18 -16.40 -22.68
N PRO A 360 -16.09 -17.58 -22.03
CA PRO A 360 -16.82 -17.85 -20.80
C PRO A 360 -16.53 -16.76 -19.78
N ALA A 361 -17.51 -16.45 -18.91
CA ALA A 361 -17.26 -15.57 -17.78
C ALA A 361 -15.97 -16.04 -17.08
N PRO A 362 -14.99 -15.14 -16.84
CA PRO A 362 -13.76 -15.55 -16.18
C PRO A 362 -14.16 -16.21 -14.86
N PRO A 363 -13.63 -17.40 -14.54
CA PRO A 363 -13.76 -17.91 -13.19
C PRO A 363 -13.25 -16.81 -12.26
N PRO A 364 -13.92 -16.57 -11.10
CA PRO A 364 -13.41 -15.62 -10.12
C PRO A 364 -11.93 -15.93 -9.95
N ALA A 365 -11.09 -14.91 -10.14
CA ALA A 365 -9.64 -15.09 -10.08
C ALA A 365 -9.36 -15.95 -8.85
N ALA A 366 -8.68 -17.08 -9.04
CA ALA A 366 -8.20 -17.89 -7.95
C ALA A 366 -7.21 -17.00 -7.21
N MET A 367 -7.74 -16.25 -6.24
CA MET A 367 -6.93 -15.66 -5.22
C MET A 367 -6.19 -16.82 -4.60
N ILE A 368 -4.90 -16.62 -4.42
CA ILE A 368 -4.15 -17.33 -3.40
C ILE A 368 -5.01 -17.19 -2.15
N GLU A 369 -5.72 -18.26 -1.78
CA GLU A 369 -6.40 -18.30 -0.49
C GLU A 369 -5.28 -18.07 0.53
N PRO A 370 -5.34 -17.00 1.34
CA PRO A 370 -4.44 -16.93 2.47
C PRO A 370 -4.58 -18.25 3.22
N THR A 371 -3.45 -18.91 3.52
CA THR A 371 -3.38 -20.20 4.21
C THR A 371 -4.11 -20.18 5.56
N ILE A 372 -4.46 -18.98 6.03
CA ILE A 372 -5.35 -18.72 7.15
C ILE A 372 -6.70 -18.35 6.55
N ALA A 373 -7.72 -19.19 6.79
CA ALA A 373 -9.10 -18.84 6.48
C ALA A 373 -9.37 -17.42 7.01
N PRO A 374 -9.82 -16.46 6.16
CA PRO A 374 -10.01 -15.10 6.59
C PRO A 374 -10.92 -15.10 7.82
N SER A 375 -10.45 -14.51 8.92
CA SER A 375 -11.30 -14.29 10.10
C SER A 375 -12.55 -13.55 9.63
N ALA A 376 -13.73 -13.96 10.10
CA ALA A 376 -14.97 -13.31 9.71
C ALA A 376 -14.85 -11.82 9.99
N ALA A 377 -14.89 -11.00 8.93
CA ALA A 377 -14.72 -9.56 9.06
C ALA A 377 -15.88 -8.95 9.87
N THR A 378 -15.64 -7.79 10.48
CA THR A 378 -16.71 -7.08 11.18
C THR A 378 -17.81 -6.62 10.22
N THR A 379 -19.00 -6.45 10.78
CA THR A 379 -20.21 -6.03 10.06
C THR A 379 -20.90 -4.88 10.79
N MET A 380 -20.14 -3.97 11.41
CA MET A 380 -20.69 -2.90 12.25
C MET A 380 -21.54 -1.93 11.45
N LEU A 381 -21.12 -1.57 10.24
CA LEU A 381 -21.92 -0.74 9.33
C LEU A 381 -23.25 -1.40 8.95
N ASN A 382 -23.33 -2.72 8.99
CA ASN A 382 -24.54 -3.46 8.62
C ASN A 382 -25.61 -3.47 9.73
N ARG A 383 -25.40 -2.78 10.86
CA ARG A 383 -26.35 -2.79 12.00
C ARG A 383 -27.48 -1.78 11.88
N THR A 384 -27.23 -0.63 11.26
CA THR A 384 -28.18 0.50 11.21
C THR A 384 -28.48 0.88 9.77
N ALA A 385 -29.66 1.49 9.53
CA ALA A 385 -30.01 1.98 8.19
C ALA A 385 -28.98 2.99 7.66
N MET A 386 -28.47 3.86 8.53
CA MET A 386 -27.40 4.81 8.23
C MET A 386 -26.12 4.11 7.78
N GLY A 387 -25.66 3.11 8.55
CA GLY A 387 -24.45 2.36 8.24
C GLY A 387 -24.56 1.59 6.91
N VAL A 388 -25.72 1.00 6.62
CA VAL A 388 -25.98 0.31 5.36
C VAL A 388 -25.90 1.27 4.18
N LEU A 389 -26.43 2.49 4.31
CA LEU A 389 -26.34 3.47 3.22
C LEU A 389 -24.95 4.12 3.11
N ALA A 390 -24.20 4.19 4.21
CA ALA A 390 -22.78 4.51 4.16
C ALA A 390 -21.97 3.40 3.44
N VAL A 391 -22.34 2.12 3.58
CA VAL A 391 -21.81 1.02 2.76
C VAL A 391 -22.10 1.27 1.27
N GLY A 392 -23.32 1.69 0.94
CA GLY A 392 -23.70 2.09 -0.42
C GLY A 392 -22.82 3.21 -0.99
N HIS A 393 -22.51 4.24 -0.18
CA HIS A 393 -21.59 5.32 -0.55
C HIS A 393 -20.18 4.79 -0.85
N VAL A 394 -19.58 4.01 0.05
CA VAL A 394 -18.17 3.61 -0.10
C VAL A 394 -17.95 2.49 -1.13
N ARG A 395 -18.99 1.74 -1.47
CA ARG A 395 -18.97 0.69 -2.50
C ARG A 395 -19.32 1.17 -3.90
N ALA A 396 -19.94 2.34 -4.04
CA ALA A 396 -20.39 2.81 -5.34
C ALA A 396 -19.19 3.09 -6.27
N ARG A 397 -19.22 2.47 -7.44
CA ARG A 397 -18.09 2.46 -8.38
C ARG A 397 -18.02 3.76 -9.18
N LEU A 398 -16.84 4.37 -9.22
CA LEU A 398 -16.59 5.65 -9.89
C LEU A 398 -15.98 5.51 -11.30
N ASP A 399 -15.36 4.38 -11.63
CA ASP A 399 -14.68 4.14 -12.90
C ASP A 399 -14.84 2.70 -13.45
N HIS A 400 -14.44 2.52 -14.71
CA HIS A 400 -14.45 1.23 -15.41
C HIS A 400 -13.15 0.42 -15.20
N GLY A 401 -12.23 0.89 -14.34
CA GLY A 401 -10.84 0.43 -14.29
C GLY A 401 -10.61 -0.88 -13.53
N THR A 402 -11.63 -1.44 -12.87
CA THR A 402 -11.47 -2.72 -12.16
C THR A 402 -11.54 -3.91 -13.11
N HIS A 403 -11.00 -5.05 -12.68
CA HIS A 403 -11.03 -6.31 -13.44
C HIS A 403 -12.44 -6.86 -13.69
N VAL A 404 -13.47 -6.34 -12.99
CA VAL A 404 -14.87 -6.75 -13.11
C VAL A 404 -15.63 -5.71 -13.94
N SER A 405 -16.17 -6.15 -15.08
CA SER A 405 -16.97 -5.30 -15.97
C SER A 405 -18.16 -4.68 -15.24
N ILE A 406 -18.51 -3.42 -15.52
CA ILE A 406 -19.74 -2.79 -15.01
C ILE A 406 -20.95 -3.19 -15.86
N GLU A 407 -20.73 -3.55 -17.13
CA GLU A 407 -21.79 -3.95 -18.03
C GLU A 407 -22.41 -5.28 -17.57
N ARG A 408 -23.73 -5.29 -17.40
CA ARG A 408 -24.51 -6.47 -17.02
C ARG A 408 -25.23 -7.04 -18.22
N SER A 409 -25.24 -8.37 -18.33
CA SER A 409 -25.97 -9.06 -19.38
C SER A 409 -27.48 -8.83 -19.24
N ALA A 410 -28.20 -8.92 -20.35
CA ALA A 410 -29.67 -8.84 -20.34
C ALA A 410 -30.31 -9.90 -19.43
N LYS A 411 -29.68 -11.07 -19.30
CA LYS A 411 -30.11 -12.15 -18.40
C LYS A 411 -29.99 -11.74 -16.94
N GLU A 412 -28.85 -11.21 -16.52
CA GLU A 412 -28.65 -10.72 -15.15
C GLU A 412 -29.63 -9.58 -14.82
N LEU A 413 -29.81 -8.62 -15.73
CA LEU A 413 -30.80 -7.53 -15.52
C LEU A 413 -32.24 -8.06 -15.43
N SER A 414 -32.59 -9.13 -16.14
CA SER A 414 -33.90 -9.77 -16.01
C SER A 414 -34.09 -10.46 -14.66
N GLN A 415 -33.05 -11.14 -14.15
CA GLN A 415 -33.04 -11.77 -12.84
C GLN A 415 -33.11 -10.72 -11.72
N TYR A 416 -32.37 -9.62 -11.88
CA TYR A 416 -32.38 -8.48 -10.97
C TYR A 416 -33.76 -7.81 -10.94
N ARG A 417 -34.41 -7.63 -12.10
CA ARG A 417 -35.80 -7.15 -12.16
C ARG A 417 -36.75 -8.09 -11.40
N ALA A 418 -36.62 -9.40 -11.59
CA ALA A 418 -37.46 -10.37 -10.90
C ALA A 418 -37.28 -10.31 -9.37
N LEU A 419 -36.04 -10.15 -8.89
CA LEU A 419 -35.76 -9.92 -7.47
C LEU A 419 -36.51 -8.69 -6.95
N TRP A 420 -36.40 -7.54 -7.62
CA TRP A 420 -37.04 -6.31 -7.17
C TRP A 420 -38.57 -6.35 -7.24
N THR A 421 -39.16 -7.11 -8.17
CA THR A 421 -40.61 -7.36 -8.17
C THR A 421 -41.04 -8.20 -6.95
N SER A 422 -40.27 -9.23 -6.57
CA SER A 422 -40.53 -9.98 -5.34
C SER A 422 -40.37 -9.10 -4.10
N ILE A 423 -39.36 -8.22 -4.06
CA ILE A 423 -39.17 -7.24 -2.98
C ILE A 423 -40.36 -6.27 -2.91
N ASP A 424 -40.86 -5.76 -4.04
CA ASP A 424 -42.04 -4.88 -4.06
C ASP A 424 -43.26 -5.55 -3.41
N GLY A 425 -43.50 -6.83 -3.75
CA GLY A 425 -44.55 -7.64 -3.16
C GLY A 425 -44.37 -7.81 -1.65
N TRP A 426 -43.16 -8.19 -1.22
CA TRP A 426 -42.82 -8.35 0.20
C TRP A 426 -43.01 -7.07 1.00
N LEU A 427 -42.55 -5.94 0.47
CA LEU A 427 -42.71 -4.64 1.11
C LEU A 427 -44.18 -4.25 1.31
N ALA A 428 -45.08 -4.72 0.44
CA ALA A 428 -46.51 -4.43 0.51
C ALA A 428 -47.31 -5.40 1.40
N THR A 429 -46.97 -6.69 1.41
CA THR A 429 -47.74 -7.73 2.12
C THR A 429 -47.10 -8.21 3.43
N GLY A 430 -45.81 -7.92 3.63
CA GLY A 430 -45.01 -8.47 4.73
C GLY A 430 -44.52 -9.90 4.50
N ASP A 431 -44.95 -10.58 3.43
CA ASP A 431 -44.52 -11.95 3.09
C ASP A 431 -43.23 -11.95 2.27
N ARG A 432 -42.16 -12.54 2.83
CA ARG A 432 -40.81 -12.52 2.25
C ARG A 432 -40.65 -13.44 1.03
N GLY A 433 -41.52 -14.43 0.84
CA GLY A 433 -41.55 -15.29 -0.35
C GLY A 433 -40.17 -15.86 -0.74
N ASP A 434 -39.75 -15.64 -1.99
CA ASP A 434 -38.51 -16.14 -2.59
C ASP A 434 -37.36 -15.11 -2.66
N VAL A 435 -37.49 -13.97 -1.96
CA VAL A 435 -36.56 -12.84 -2.05
C VAL A 435 -35.12 -13.24 -1.70
N GLU A 436 -34.94 -14.00 -0.61
CA GLU A 436 -33.59 -14.40 -0.15
C GLU A 436 -32.88 -15.34 -1.13
N GLN A 437 -33.63 -16.28 -1.72
CA GLN A 437 -33.10 -17.20 -2.73
C GLN A 437 -32.68 -16.42 -3.99
N ARG A 438 -33.50 -15.48 -4.44
CA ARG A 438 -33.20 -14.63 -5.62
C ARG A 438 -32.03 -13.68 -5.37
N ALA A 439 -31.95 -13.08 -4.17
CA ALA A 439 -30.83 -12.23 -3.77
C ALA A 439 -29.52 -13.03 -3.80
N THR A 440 -29.53 -14.21 -3.18
CA THR A 440 -28.37 -15.12 -3.12
C THR A 440 -27.89 -15.52 -4.52
N ALA A 441 -28.82 -15.81 -5.45
CA ALA A 441 -28.49 -16.17 -6.83
C ALA A 441 -27.79 -15.04 -7.63
N LEU A 442 -27.96 -13.79 -7.21
CA LEU A 442 -27.32 -12.61 -7.80
C LEU A 442 -26.07 -12.15 -7.06
N GLY A 443 -25.65 -12.87 -6.00
CA GLY A 443 -24.53 -12.47 -5.15
C GLY A 443 -24.88 -11.39 -4.12
N LEU A 444 -26.17 -11.19 -3.81
CA LEU A 444 -26.65 -10.26 -2.79
C LEU A 444 -26.97 -11.00 -1.48
N ALA A 445 -26.79 -10.32 -0.35
CA ALA A 445 -27.18 -10.76 0.98
C ALA A 445 -28.33 -9.90 1.49
N LEU A 446 -29.32 -10.56 2.11
CA LEU A 446 -30.46 -9.93 2.77
C LEU A 446 -30.46 -10.32 4.26
N PHE A 447 -30.29 -9.34 5.15
CA PHE A 447 -30.24 -9.58 6.60
C PHE A 447 -30.99 -8.48 7.38
N PRO A 448 -31.49 -8.79 8.59
CA PRO A 448 -32.20 -7.82 9.41
C PRO A 448 -31.24 -6.79 10.00
N ILE A 449 -31.72 -5.56 10.17
CA ILE A 449 -31.00 -4.46 10.82
C ILE A 449 -31.82 -3.89 11.97
N GLU A 450 -31.26 -2.95 12.73
CA GLU A 450 -31.99 -2.24 13.78
C GLU A 450 -33.27 -1.58 13.24
N LYS A 451 -34.31 -1.56 14.08
CA LYS A 451 -35.62 -1.04 13.70
C LYS A 451 -35.53 0.41 13.27
N LEU A 452 -36.10 0.75 12.11
CA LEU A 452 -36.15 2.12 11.60
C LEU A 452 -37.50 2.75 11.96
N GLY A 453 -37.51 3.80 12.78
CA GLY A 453 -38.75 4.42 13.25
C GLY A 453 -39.68 3.43 13.97
N GLY A 454 -39.11 2.44 14.68
CA GLY A 454 -39.84 1.38 15.38
C GLY A 454 -40.34 0.22 14.50
N ARG A 455 -40.08 0.24 13.19
CA ARG A 455 -40.47 -0.81 12.22
C ARG A 455 -39.32 -1.76 11.93
N ASP A 456 -39.64 -3.00 11.61
CA ASP A 456 -38.63 -3.97 11.19
C ASP A 456 -38.00 -3.52 9.86
N ALA A 457 -36.67 -3.53 9.81
CA ALA A 457 -35.91 -3.08 8.67
C ALA A 457 -34.87 -4.13 8.27
N TRP A 458 -34.55 -4.16 6.98
CA TRP A 458 -33.64 -5.13 6.38
C TRP A 458 -32.66 -4.42 5.45
N ALA A 459 -31.46 -4.97 5.34
CA ALA A 459 -30.44 -4.50 4.40
C ALA A 459 -30.27 -5.50 3.26
N LEU A 460 -30.19 -4.98 2.03
CA LEU A 460 -29.80 -5.72 0.85
C LEU A 460 -28.47 -5.15 0.33
N VAL A 461 -27.41 -5.94 0.36
CA VAL A 461 -26.04 -5.54 -0.03
C VAL A 461 -25.37 -6.63 -0.86
N GLU A 462 -24.34 -6.28 -1.63
CA GLU A 462 -23.47 -7.31 -2.23
C GLU A 462 -22.76 -8.15 -1.17
N ARG A 463 -22.72 -9.47 -1.40
CA ARG A 463 -21.97 -10.43 -0.56
C ARG A 463 -20.46 -10.29 -0.71
N GLU A 464 -20.01 -9.83 -1.88
CA GLU A 464 -18.59 -9.63 -2.14
C GLU A 464 -18.10 -8.40 -1.38
N GLU A 465 -17.15 -8.60 -0.48
CA GLU A 465 -16.59 -7.53 0.35
C GLU A 465 -15.45 -6.81 -0.37
N ARG A 466 -14.72 -7.50 -1.26
CA ARG A 466 -13.58 -6.90 -1.96
C ARG A 466 -14.07 -5.92 -3.02
N LEU A 467 -13.81 -4.64 -2.80
CA LEU A 467 -14.23 -3.54 -3.68
C LEU A 467 -13.80 -3.74 -5.15
N THR A 468 -12.66 -4.40 -5.40
CA THR A 468 -12.16 -4.69 -6.75
C THR A 468 -12.94 -5.79 -7.48
N ALA A 469 -13.65 -6.65 -6.74
CA ALA A 469 -14.42 -7.77 -7.26
C ALA A 469 -15.94 -7.50 -7.31
N GLN A 470 -16.39 -6.36 -6.77
CA GLN A 470 -17.80 -5.96 -6.76
C GLN A 470 -18.33 -5.66 -8.17
N VAL A 471 -19.59 -6.05 -8.39
CA VAL A 471 -20.26 -5.92 -9.70
C VAL A 471 -21.03 -4.61 -9.84
N GLY A 472 -21.36 -3.95 -8.72
CA GLY A 472 -22.04 -2.66 -8.69
C GLY A 472 -23.57 -2.74 -8.61
N TRP A 473 -24.12 -3.78 -7.99
CA TRP A 473 -25.53 -3.85 -7.59
C TRP A 473 -25.86 -2.79 -6.53
N ASP A 474 -27.11 -2.34 -6.52
CA ASP A 474 -27.58 -1.35 -5.57
C ASP A 474 -27.57 -1.88 -4.13
N THR A 475 -27.23 -0.99 -3.20
CA THR A 475 -27.38 -1.19 -1.76
C THR A 475 -28.71 -0.60 -1.30
N ALA A 476 -29.47 -1.33 -0.50
CA ALA A 476 -30.80 -0.88 -0.09
C ALA A 476 -31.14 -1.17 1.36
N VAL A 477 -31.95 -0.27 1.93
CA VAL A 477 -32.67 -0.46 3.18
C VAL A 477 -34.14 -0.70 2.85
N LEU A 478 -34.72 -1.76 3.37
CA LEU A 478 -36.07 -2.24 3.06
C LEU A 478 -36.90 -2.25 4.35
N VAL A 479 -38.08 -1.62 4.34
CA VAL A 479 -38.97 -1.49 5.51
C VAL A 479 -40.35 -2.04 5.16
N PRO A 480 -40.60 -3.35 5.37
CA PRO A 480 -41.89 -3.96 5.06
C PRO A 480 -43.04 -3.28 5.81
N ASN A 481 -44.21 -3.18 5.15
CA ASN A 481 -45.44 -2.57 5.70
C ASN A 481 -45.33 -1.07 6.02
N ALA A 482 -44.29 -0.38 5.55
CA ALA A 482 -44.20 1.07 5.68
C ALA A 482 -45.01 1.76 4.57
N PRO A 483 -45.84 2.77 4.89
CA PRO A 483 -46.76 3.40 3.93
C PRO A 483 -46.09 4.44 3.04
N GLY A 484 -44.87 4.87 3.37
CA GLY A 484 -44.20 5.98 2.71
C GLY A 484 -43.57 5.63 1.35
N PRO A 485 -42.89 6.61 0.74
CA PRO A 485 -42.35 6.52 -0.62
C PRO A 485 -41.10 5.64 -0.68
N VAL A 486 -40.59 5.42 -1.89
CA VAL A 486 -39.24 4.94 -2.13
C VAL A 486 -38.30 6.13 -2.31
N ILE A 487 -37.18 6.13 -1.59
CA ILE A 487 -36.13 7.16 -1.72
C ILE A 487 -34.96 6.58 -2.51
N ALA A 488 -34.49 7.30 -3.53
CA ALA A 488 -33.34 6.86 -4.34
C ALA A 488 -32.15 7.82 -4.19
N ALA A 489 -30.95 7.27 -4.02
CA ALA A 489 -29.68 7.99 -4.05
C ALA A 489 -28.88 7.52 -5.29
N PRO A 490 -29.00 8.22 -6.43
CA PRO A 490 -28.48 7.73 -7.70
C PRO A 490 -26.95 7.84 -7.84
N SER A 491 -26.32 8.70 -7.04
CA SER A 491 -24.88 9.01 -7.08
C SER A 491 -24.31 9.16 -5.66
N PRO A 492 -24.32 8.09 -4.85
CA PRO A 492 -24.05 8.20 -3.42
C PRO A 492 -22.61 8.64 -3.08
N SER A 493 -21.62 8.40 -3.95
CA SER A 493 -20.24 8.86 -3.73
C SER A 493 -19.97 10.28 -4.22
N ARG A 494 -20.43 10.63 -5.43
CA ARG A 494 -20.24 11.97 -6.03
C ARG A 494 -21.15 13.02 -5.39
N GLU A 495 -22.33 12.59 -4.93
CA GLU A 495 -23.31 13.44 -4.25
C GLU A 495 -23.40 13.08 -2.76
N ALA A 496 -22.29 12.69 -2.13
CA ALA A 496 -22.25 12.48 -0.68
C ALA A 496 -22.66 13.78 0.07
N PRO A 497 -23.51 13.70 1.11
CA PRO A 497 -23.96 12.50 1.81
C PRO A 497 -25.40 12.08 1.44
N SER A 498 -25.77 12.09 0.15
CA SER A 498 -27.16 11.85 -0.30
C SER A 498 -27.76 10.52 0.18
N SER A 499 -26.96 9.45 0.19
CA SER A 499 -27.37 8.12 0.69
C SER A 499 -27.63 8.12 2.19
N GLU A 500 -26.70 8.63 2.99
CA GLU A 500 -26.78 8.70 4.44
C GLU A 500 -27.94 9.59 4.88
N ALA A 501 -28.11 10.75 4.23
CA ALA A 501 -29.25 11.62 4.45
C ALA A 501 -30.57 10.92 4.09
N ALA A 502 -30.60 10.10 3.03
CA ALA A 502 -31.79 9.34 2.66
C ALA A 502 -32.21 8.32 3.74
N ALA A 503 -31.28 7.77 4.55
CA ALA A 503 -31.63 6.92 5.69
C ALA A 503 -32.43 7.70 6.75
N VAL A 504 -32.01 8.92 7.09
CA VAL A 504 -32.71 9.76 8.08
C VAL A 504 -34.05 10.26 7.53
N LEU A 505 -34.07 10.68 6.27
CA LEU A 505 -35.31 11.10 5.63
C LEU A 505 -36.31 9.94 5.58
N CYS A 506 -35.84 8.71 5.35
CA CYS A 506 -36.69 7.52 5.35
C CYS A 506 -37.43 7.33 6.67
N GLU A 507 -36.74 7.49 7.80
CA GLU A 507 -37.35 7.42 9.12
C GLU A 507 -38.46 8.47 9.28
N ARG A 508 -38.19 9.72 8.88
CA ARG A 508 -39.15 10.84 9.02
C ARG A 508 -40.43 10.67 8.21
N VAL A 509 -40.35 10.05 7.04
CA VAL A 509 -41.51 9.85 6.15
C VAL A 509 -42.03 8.42 6.15
N ALA A 510 -41.55 7.57 7.06
CA ALA A 510 -41.86 6.15 7.12
C ALA A 510 -41.75 5.47 5.74
N CYS A 511 -40.62 5.68 5.05
CA CYS A 511 -40.41 5.20 3.70
C CYS A 511 -40.38 3.67 3.63
N ARG A 512 -40.81 3.11 2.50
CA ARG A 512 -40.83 1.64 2.29
C ARG A 512 -39.48 1.08 1.84
N ALA A 513 -38.67 1.88 1.17
CA ALA A 513 -37.32 1.49 0.76
C ALA A 513 -36.43 2.71 0.51
N VAL A 514 -35.14 2.56 0.78
CA VAL A 514 -34.09 3.43 0.26
C VAL A 514 -33.16 2.62 -0.63
N ILE A 515 -32.81 3.13 -1.81
CA ILE A 515 -31.93 2.47 -2.77
C ILE A 515 -30.79 3.41 -3.15
N ALA A 516 -29.56 3.02 -2.81
CA ALA A 516 -28.33 3.69 -3.23
C ALA A 516 -27.70 2.93 -4.40
N SER A 517 -27.39 3.64 -5.49
CA SER A 517 -26.83 2.99 -6.67
C SER A 517 -25.43 2.44 -6.42
N GLY A 518 -25.16 1.20 -6.84
CA GLY A 518 -23.82 0.60 -6.77
C GLY A 518 -22.85 1.12 -7.84
N ILE A 519 -23.34 1.93 -8.79
CA ILE A 519 -22.55 2.52 -9.88
C ILE A 519 -22.81 4.03 -9.88
N ASP A 520 -21.77 4.82 -9.70
CA ASP A 520 -21.84 6.27 -9.70
C ASP A 520 -21.29 6.85 -11.00
N MET A 521 -21.96 6.49 -12.10
CA MET A 521 -21.68 6.94 -13.47
C MET A 521 -22.98 7.32 -14.19
N ASP A 522 -22.89 7.93 -15.37
CA ASP A 522 -24.08 8.40 -16.09
C ASP A 522 -25.04 7.25 -16.47
N ALA A 523 -24.48 6.11 -16.93
CA ALA A 523 -25.23 4.91 -17.27
C ALA A 523 -25.39 3.97 -16.06
N ARG A 524 -26.63 3.83 -15.56
CA ARG A 524 -26.98 3.00 -14.39
C ARG A 524 -28.15 2.04 -14.68
N PRO A 525 -27.95 1.02 -15.53
CA PRO A 525 -29.05 0.15 -15.97
C PRO A 525 -29.64 -0.68 -14.82
N ALA A 526 -28.82 -1.14 -13.86
CA ALA A 526 -29.29 -1.85 -12.67
C ALA A 526 -30.20 -0.96 -11.81
N HIS A 527 -29.73 0.23 -11.47
CA HIS A 527 -30.50 1.18 -10.66
C HIS A 527 -31.83 1.60 -11.30
N ALA A 528 -31.81 1.90 -12.60
CA ALA A 528 -33.03 2.19 -13.35
C ALA A 528 -33.98 0.99 -13.38
N THR A 529 -33.47 -0.24 -13.32
CA THR A 529 -34.27 -1.48 -13.29
C THR A 529 -34.91 -1.69 -11.92
N ALA A 530 -34.16 -1.52 -10.83
CA ALA A 530 -34.67 -1.58 -9.47
C ALA A 530 -35.80 -0.57 -9.25
N ARG A 531 -35.56 0.70 -9.62
CA ARG A 531 -36.51 1.80 -9.47
C ARG A 531 -37.82 1.56 -10.22
N LYS A 532 -37.76 0.99 -11.44
CA LYS A 532 -38.94 0.71 -12.25
C LYS A 532 -39.77 -0.49 -11.75
N ALA A 533 -39.17 -1.37 -10.97
CA ALA A 533 -39.85 -2.56 -10.45
C ALA A 533 -40.68 -2.27 -9.19
N LEU A 534 -40.31 -1.24 -8.42
CA LEU A 534 -41.05 -0.81 -7.22
C LEU A 534 -42.27 0.04 -7.59
N ARG A 535 -43.41 -0.25 -6.96
CA ARG A 535 -44.66 0.51 -7.13
C ARG A 535 -44.72 1.69 -6.14
N GLY A 536 -45.54 2.69 -6.44
CA GLY A 536 -45.77 3.85 -5.56
C GLY A 536 -44.84 5.05 -5.83
N PRO A 537 -44.95 6.13 -5.03
CA PRO A 537 -44.20 7.36 -5.26
C PRO A 537 -42.70 7.16 -5.00
N VAL A 538 -41.88 7.60 -5.96
CA VAL A 538 -40.42 7.55 -5.87
C VAL A 538 -39.86 8.97 -6.03
N PHE A 539 -38.92 9.35 -5.17
CA PHE A 539 -38.13 10.56 -5.38
C PHE A 539 -36.64 10.33 -5.14
N GLU A 540 -35.81 11.11 -5.82
CA GLU A 540 -34.36 11.09 -5.69
C GLU A 540 -33.88 12.15 -4.70
N VAL A 541 -32.90 11.80 -3.85
CA VAL A 541 -32.16 12.77 -3.03
C VAL A 541 -30.86 13.09 -3.74
N ARG A 542 -30.62 14.38 -4.02
CA ARG A 542 -29.46 14.86 -4.76
C ARG A 542 -28.85 16.08 -4.10
N THR A 543 -27.52 16.20 -4.19
CA THR A 543 -26.83 17.41 -3.76
C THR A 543 -26.87 18.45 -4.87
N ASP A 544 -26.92 19.72 -4.48
CA ASP A 544 -26.74 20.85 -5.37
C ASP A 544 -25.91 21.93 -4.67
N PRO A 545 -24.58 21.98 -4.91
CA PRO A 545 -23.70 22.94 -4.26
C PRO A 545 -23.99 24.40 -4.68
N THR A 546 -24.79 24.63 -5.72
CA THR A 546 -25.17 25.97 -6.18
C THR A 546 -26.33 26.58 -5.37
N LEU A 547 -27.08 25.76 -4.63
CA LEU A 547 -28.13 26.24 -3.74
C LEU A 547 -27.53 26.90 -2.49
N ALA A 548 -28.10 28.04 -2.11
CA ALA A 548 -27.75 28.69 -0.85
C ALA A 548 -28.16 27.80 0.33
N ARG A 549 -27.33 27.77 1.38
CA ARG A 549 -27.63 27.06 2.63
C ARG A 549 -29.01 27.46 3.17
N GLY A 550 -29.75 26.47 3.70
CA GLY A 550 -31.10 26.64 4.21
C GLY A 550 -32.19 26.76 3.13
N ARG A 551 -31.85 26.67 1.84
CA ARG A 551 -32.80 26.56 0.73
C ARG A 551 -32.74 25.16 0.12
N THR A 552 -33.88 24.48 0.15
CA THR A 552 -34.04 23.13 -0.41
C THR A 552 -35.10 23.15 -1.48
N LEU A 553 -34.85 22.55 -2.64
CA LEU A 553 -35.79 22.49 -3.75
C LEU A 553 -36.34 21.08 -3.91
N PHE A 554 -37.66 20.95 -3.96
CA PHE A 554 -38.30 19.69 -4.32
C PHE A 554 -39.01 19.80 -5.66
N HIS A 555 -38.42 19.18 -6.68
CA HIS A 555 -38.99 19.11 -8.02
C HIS A 555 -39.99 17.96 -8.09
N VAL A 556 -41.25 18.28 -8.40
CA VAL A 556 -42.33 17.29 -8.52
C VAL A 556 -42.59 17.01 -10.00
N ALA A 557 -42.57 15.73 -10.39
CA ALA A 557 -42.59 15.33 -11.80
C ALA A 557 -43.97 15.18 -12.43
N THR A 558 -44.92 14.52 -11.76
CA THR A 558 -46.23 14.18 -12.33
C THR A 558 -47.36 14.24 -11.31
N GLU A 559 -47.14 13.79 -10.06
CA GLU A 559 -48.11 13.87 -8.97
C GLU A 559 -47.39 14.28 -7.67
N ALA A 560 -48.06 15.04 -6.80
CA ALA A 560 -47.55 15.33 -5.47
C ALA A 560 -47.36 13.99 -4.75
N PRO A 561 -46.14 13.65 -4.29
CA PRO A 561 -45.96 12.41 -3.55
C PRO A 561 -46.78 12.50 -2.26
N ASP A 562 -47.45 11.42 -1.89
CA ASP A 562 -48.23 11.30 -0.65
C ASP A 562 -47.28 11.21 0.56
N VAL A 563 -46.53 12.29 0.74
CA VAL A 563 -45.44 12.44 1.68
C VAL A 563 -45.76 13.67 2.49
N ASN A 564 -45.72 13.52 3.81
CA ASN A 564 -45.79 14.67 4.68
C ASN A 564 -44.54 15.54 4.46
N VAL A 565 -44.68 16.54 3.60
CA VAL A 565 -43.62 17.45 3.16
C VAL A 565 -42.97 18.16 4.37
N SER A 566 -43.77 18.47 5.39
CA SER A 566 -43.28 19.09 6.64
C SER A 566 -42.45 18.13 7.50
N ALA A 567 -42.75 16.83 7.44
CA ALA A 567 -41.94 15.80 8.08
C ALA A 567 -40.66 15.49 7.27
N LEU A 568 -40.73 15.53 5.94
CA LEU A 568 -39.59 15.36 5.05
C LEU A 568 -38.53 16.44 5.30
N TRP A 569 -38.93 17.71 5.31
CA TRP A 569 -38.03 18.82 5.51
C TRP A 569 -38.70 19.99 6.25
N PRO A 570 -38.32 20.27 7.52
CA PRO A 570 -39.12 21.14 8.39
C PRO A 570 -39.06 22.64 8.04
N LYS A 571 -37.98 23.13 7.40
CA LYS A 571 -37.81 24.56 7.07
C LYS A 571 -37.09 24.75 5.74
N GLY A 572 -37.48 25.78 4.97
CA GLY A 572 -36.74 26.19 3.77
C GLY A 572 -36.97 25.35 2.51
N LEU A 573 -38.01 24.52 2.50
CA LEU A 573 -38.37 23.70 1.34
C LEU A 573 -39.26 24.47 0.35
N GLU A 574 -38.77 24.63 -0.87
CA GLU A 574 -39.46 25.24 -2.00
C GLU A 574 -39.94 24.15 -2.97
N LEU A 575 -41.24 24.14 -3.29
CA LEU A 575 -41.81 23.22 -4.28
C LEU A 575 -41.68 23.81 -5.68
N SER A 576 -41.16 23.01 -6.61
CA SER A 576 -41.00 23.42 -8.02
C SER A 576 -41.63 22.40 -8.96
N TRP A 577 -42.56 22.88 -9.78
CA TRP A 577 -43.26 22.06 -10.79
C TRP A 577 -42.57 22.12 -12.16
N LYS A 578 -41.32 22.61 -12.24
CA LYS A 578 -40.55 22.83 -13.48
C LYS A 578 -39.78 21.57 -13.97
N GLY A 579 -40.31 20.37 -13.74
CA GLY A 579 -39.69 19.13 -14.20
C GLY A 579 -39.99 18.83 -15.67
N ALA A 580 -38.97 18.54 -16.48
CA ALA A 580 -39.15 18.03 -17.84
C ALA A 580 -40.00 16.74 -17.80
N ALA A 581 -41.07 16.70 -18.59
CA ALA A 581 -42.00 15.58 -18.67
C ALA A 581 -41.26 14.22 -18.71
N GLY A 582 -41.51 13.35 -17.73
CA GLY A 582 -40.97 11.98 -17.69
C GLY A 582 -39.72 11.75 -16.82
N ARG A 583 -39.23 12.73 -16.04
CA ARG A 583 -38.16 12.53 -15.02
C ARG A 583 -38.77 12.22 -13.64
N ALA A 584 -38.03 11.58 -12.72
CA ALA A 584 -38.50 11.32 -11.35
C ALA A 584 -38.57 12.62 -10.53
N SER A 585 -39.35 12.62 -9.43
CA SER A 585 -39.31 13.73 -8.46
C SER A 585 -37.92 13.80 -7.80
N VAL A 586 -37.39 15.00 -7.55
CA VAL A 586 -36.02 15.19 -7.05
C VAL A 586 -35.97 16.21 -5.91
N LEU A 587 -35.47 15.80 -4.75
CA LEU A 587 -35.09 16.66 -3.64
C LEU A 587 -33.63 17.10 -3.82
N ARG A 588 -33.42 18.39 -4.02
CA ARG A 588 -32.10 19.03 -4.13
C ARG A 588 -31.84 19.88 -2.91
N ALA A 589 -30.73 19.64 -2.25
CA ALA A 589 -30.28 20.40 -1.10
C ALA A 589 -28.78 20.73 -1.24
N ASN A 590 -28.34 21.81 -0.60
CA ASN A 590 -26.92 22.03 -0.42
C ASN A 590 -26.32 20.82 0.34
N PRO A 591 -25.10 20.33 -0.01
CA PRO A 591 -24.51 19.18 0.68
C PRO A 591 -24.44 19.36 2.20
N GLN A 592 -24.23 20.59 2.67
CA GLN A 592 -24.14 20.93 4.07
C GLN A 592 -25.50 20.83 4.76
N ASP A 593 -26.59 21.20 4.10
CA ASP A 593 -27.94 21.06 4.66
C ASP A 593 -28.32 19.57 4.80
N LEU A 594 -27.82 18.69 3.91
CA LEU A 594 -27.98 17.24 4.05
C LEU A 594 -27.18 16.67 5.23
N TRP A 595 -25.97 17.18 5.48
CA TRP A 595 -25.22 16.86 6.69
C TRP A 595 -25.94 17.31 7.96
N ASP A 596 -26.57 18.48 7.94
CA ASP A 596 -27.38 18.96 9.08
C ASP A 596 -28.59 18.05 9.33
N VAL A 597 -29.14 17.40 8.29
CA VAL A 597 -30.20 16.40 8.44
C VAL A 597 -29.73 15.11 9.08
N ILE A 598 -28.51 14.65 8.76
CA ILE A 598 -27.89 13.49 9.41
C ILE A 598 -27.73 13.75 10.91
N GLY A 599 -27.48 15.01 11.27
CA GLY A 599 -27.27 15.46 12.63
C GLY A 599 -25.79 15.51 12.98
N THR A 600 -25.40 16.52 13.75
CA THR A 600 -24.03 16.67 14.24
C THR A 600 -23.91 16.00 15.61
N GLY A 601 -22.95 15.08 15.73
CA GLY A 601 -22.57 14.54 17.03
C GLY A 601 -21.59 15.50 17.69
N THR A 602 -21.81 15.87 18.95
CA THR A 602 -20.86 16.70 19.69
C THR A 602 -19.66 15.86 20.11
N PRO A 603 -18.42 16.21 19.72
CA PRO A 603 -17.23 15.51 20.18
C PRO A 603 -17.12 15.51 21.71
N SER A 604 -16.66 14.40 22.28
CA SER A 604 -16.46 14.23 23.72
C SER A 604 -15.32 15.15 24.19
N VAL A 605 -15.56 16.07 25.14
CA VAL A 605 -14.50 16.97 25.65
C VAL A 605 -13.87 16.38 26.91
N VAL A 606 -12.54 16.19 26.88
CA VAL A 606 -11.76 15.61 27.98
C VAL A 606 -10.79 16.67 28.53
N PRO A 607 -11.08 17.25 29.71
CA PRO A 607 -10.22 18.26 30.32
C PRO A 607 -9.06 17.63 31.10
N ASN A 608 -7.94 18.36 31.24
CA ASN A 608 -6.80 17.98 32.10
C ASN A 608 -6.17 16.61 31.79
N VAL A 609 -6.15 16.19 30.53
CA VAL A 609 -5.47 14.96 30.08
C VAL A 609 -4.52 15.31 28.95
N SER A 610 -3.22 15.13 29.18
CA SER A 610 -2.20 15.26 28.15
C SER A 610 -2.26 14.09 27.17
N LEU A 611 -1.69 14.27 25.97
CA LEU A 611 -1.58 13.20 24.98
C LEU A 611 -0.82 11.99 25.52
N GLU A 612 0.23 12.20 26.31
CA GLU A 612 1.02 11.13 26.88
C GLU A 612 0.22 10.32 27.91
N ALA A 613 -0.56 11.00 28.75
CA ALA A 613 -1.42 10.37 29.72
C ALA A 613 -2.57 9.62 29.03
N TRP A 614 -3.14 10.20 27.96
CA TRP A 614 -4.14 9.54 27.13
C TRP A 614 -3.57 8.25 26.50
N TYR A 615 -2.38 8.33 25.89
CA TYR A 615 -1.67 7.20 25.28
C TYR A 615 -1.45 6.07 26.28
N THR A 616 -0.98 6.38 27.49
CA THR A 616 -0.76 5.37 28.54
C THR A 616 -2.06 4.70 28.96
N ARG A 617 -3.09 5.49 29.23
CA ARG A 617 -4.39 4.97 29.66
C ARG A 617 -5.05 4.11 28.58
N HIS A 618 -4.95 4.51 27.31
CA HIS A 618 -5.65 3.83 26.22
C HIS A 618 -4.87 2.68 25.58
N LEU A 619 -3.56 2.81 25.36
CA LEU A 619 -2.81 1.84 24.56
C LEU A 619 -1.87 0.96 25.39
N THR A 620 -1.42 1.41 26.56
CA THR A 620 -0.40 0.68 27.35
C THR A 620 -0.97 -0.06 28.56
N THR A 621 -2.07 0.41 29.14
CA THR A 621 -2.66 -0.20 30.34
C THR A 621 -3.16 -1.62 30.01
N GLN A 622 -2.46 -2.64 30.51
CA GLN A 622 -3.00 -3.99 30.52
C GLN A 622 -4.02 -4.06 31.65
N THR A 623 -5.32 -4.11 31.34
CA THR A 623 -6.33 -4.54 32.32
C THR A 623 -6.09 -6.01 32.66
N HIS A 624 -5.13 -6.27 33.55
CA HIS A 624 -4.96 -7.56 34.21
C HIS A 624 -5.57 -7.44 35.61
N ALA A 625 -6.86 -7.74 35.74
CA ALA A 625 -7.32 -8.29 37.00
C ALA A 625 -6.66 -9.68 37.13
N LEU A 626 -5.90 -9.90 38.21
CA LEU A 626 -5.40 -11.22 38.60
C LEU A 626 -6.60 -12.15 38.83
N GLY A 627 -7.04 -12.84 37.78
CA GLY A 627 -8.21 -13.72 37.80
C GLY A 627 -9.00 -13.78 36.49
N ASP A 628 -8.87 -12.79 35.60
CA ASP A 628 -9.55 -12.81 34.30
C ASP A 628 -8.70 -13.52 33.24
N GLU A 629 -9.37 -14.34 32.42
CA GLU A 629 -8.74 -15.10 31.34
C GLU A 629 -7.88 -14.21 30.42
N PRO A 630 -6.74 -14.72 29.92
CA PRO A 630 -5.83 -13.96 29.08
C PRO A 630 -6.54 -13.53 27.81
N VAL A 631 -6.90 -12.24 27.69
CA VAL A 631 -7.04 -11.43 26.45
C VAL A 631 -7.35 -12.24 25.17
N ALA A 632 -8.32 -13.16 25.25
CA ALA A 632 -8.76 -13.98 24.12
C ALA A 632 -9.88 -13.27 23.33
N GLN A 633 -10.20 -12.03 23.72
CA GLN A 633 -11.30 -11.23 23.19
C GLN A 633 -10.90 -9.76 22.94
N ILE A 634 -9.68 -9.47 22.47
CA ILE A 634 -9.56 -8.33 21.54
C ILE A 634 -10.42 -8.73 20.35
N GLY A 635 -11.35 -7.88 19.89
CA GLY A 635 -12.24 -8.17 18.76
C GLY A 635 -11.47 -8.86 17.63
N THR A 636 -11.60 -10.19 17.55
CA THR A 636 -10.75 -11.09 16.75
C THR A 636 -11.00 -10.97 15.24
N GLN A 637 -11.79 -9.97 14.86
CA GLN A 637 -12.34 -9.76 13.53
C GLN A 637 -11.70 -8.53 12.91
N ALA A 638 -11.05 -8.75 11.76
CA ALA A 638 -10.51 -7.66 10.97
C ALA A 638 -11.65 -6.77 10.45
N PRO A 639 -11.42 -5.46 10.26
CA PRO A 639 -12.36 -4.60 9.57
C PRO A 639 -12.62 -5.14 8.16
N SER A 640 -13.87 -5.09 7.73
CA SER A 640 -14.23 -5.36 6.33
C SER A 640 -13.65 -4.29 5.40
N HIS A 641 -13.47 -4.61 4.11
CA HIS A 641 -12.98 -3.62 3.14
C HIS A 641 -13.89 -2.39 3.06
N SER A 642 -15.19 -2.53 3.25
CA SER A 642 -16.13 -1.41 3.31
C SER A 642 -15.91 -0.54 4.54
N GLU A 643 -15.69 -1.15 5.70
CA GLU A 643 -15.37 -0.42 6.94
C GLU A 643 -14.03 0.31 6.84
N LEU A 644 -13.02 -0.30 6.21
CA LEU A 644 -11.74 0.37 5.93
C LEU A 644 -11.92 1.59 5.04
N ARG A 645 -12.69 1.45 3.94
CA ARG A 645 -12.95 2.56 3.03
C ARG A 645 -13.81 3.65 3.67
N PHE A 646 -14.73 3.28 4.55
CA PHE A 646 -15.53 4.19 5.35
C PHE A 646 -14.69 4.96 6.36
N LEU A 647 -13.81 4.28 7.10
CA LEU A 647 -12.85 4.90 8.01
C LEU A 647 -11.95 5.88 7.26
N GLU A 648 -11.44 5.51 6.09
CA GLU A 648 -10.59 6.37 5.26
C GLU A 648 -11.36 7.62 4.78
N ILE A 649 -12.43 7.42 4.01
CA ILE A 649 -13.06 8.49 3.21
C ILE A 649 -14.05 9.32 4.02
N VAL A 650 -14.86 8.67 4.86
CA VAL A 650 -16.00 9.31 5.52
C VAL A 650 -15.59 9.85 6.88
N VAL A 651 -14.78 9.10 7.64
CA VAL A 651 -14.42 9.46 9.02
C VAL A 651 -13.11 10.23 9.10
N ALA A 652 -11.99 9.61 8.70
CA ALA A 652 -10.66 10.17 8.91
C ALA A 652 -10.41 11.44 8.08
N ARG A 653 -10.83 11.46 6.80
CA ARG A 653 -10.74 12.69 5.98
C ARG A 653 -11.54 13.85 6.56
N ALA A 654 -12.74 13.59 7.10
CA ALA A 654 -13.54 14.62 7.76
C ALA A 654 -12.84 15.16 9.02
N ALA A 655 -12.27 14.28 9.85
CA ALA A 655 -11.51 14.67 11.03
C ALA A 655 -10.28 15.50 10.67
N LEU A 656 -9.51 15.08 9.66
CA LEU A 656 -8.33 15.80 9.16
C LEU A 656 -8.69 17.13 8.50
N ALA A 657 -9.89 17.24 7.92
CA ALA A 657 -10.46 18.49 7.41
C ALA A 657 -11.04 19.40 8.51
N ARG A 658 -10.84 19.05 9.79
CA ARG A 658 -11.34 19.77 10.98
C ARG A 658 -12.86 19.80 11.11
N ASP A 659 -13.54 18.86 10.46
CA ASP A 659 -14.99 18.68 10.59
C ASP A 659 -15.28 17.60 11.64
N HIS A 660 -14.91 17.91 12.89
CA HIS A 660 -14.94 16.96 14.00
C HIS A 660 -16.36 16.48 14.33
N GLU A 661 -17.37 17.32 14.10
CA GLU A 661 -18.78 16.96 14.36
C GLU A 661 -19.28 15.90 13.38
N ARG A 662 -18.98 16.05 12.09
CA ARG A 662 -19.29 15.02 11.08
C ARG A 662 -18.49 13.76 11.30
N ALA A 663 -17.19 13.90 11.57
CA ALA A 663 -16.33 12.76 11.88
C ALA A 663 -16.86 11.99 13.10
N HIS A 664 -17.26 12.68 14.17
CA HIS A 664 -17.84 12.06 15.36
C HIS A 664 -19.15 11.32 15.06
N ALA A 665 -20.08 11.96 14.32
CA ALA A 665 -21.35 11.34 13.96
C ALA A 665 -21.16 10.02 13.17
N MET A 666 -20.22 10.02 12.22
CA MET A 666 -19.94 8.87 11.36
C MET A 666 -19.08 7.80 12.06
N ALA A 667 -18.11 8.21 12.89
CA ALA A 667 -17.23 7.30 13.65
C ALA A 667 -18.03 6.32 14.53
N ARG A 668 -19.15 6.77 15.09
CA ARG A 668 -19.99 5.95 15.96
C ARG A 668 -20.61 4.73 15.27
N LEU A 669 -20.77 4.76 13.94
CA LEU A 669 -21.27 3.63 13.16
C LEU A 669 -20.29 2.43 13.16
N VAL A 670 -19.02 2.68 13.45
CA VAL A 670 -17.95 1.67 13.52
C VAL A 670 -17.32 1.57 14.91
N GLY A 671 -18.04 2.03 15.95
CA GLY A 671 -17.59 1.91 17.35
C GLY A 671 -16.47 2.88 17.76
N TYR A 672 -16.19 3.90 16.95
CA TYR A 672 -15.23 4.96 17.25
C TYR A 672 -15.92 6.22 17.78
N GLU A 673 -15.14 7.08 18.43
CA GLU A 673 -15.54 8.45 18.74
C GLU A 673 -14.42 9.45 18.43
N VAL A 674 -14.81 10.71 18.21
CA VAL A 674 -13.87 11.83 18.24
C VAL A 674 -13.97 12.49 19.61
N SER A 675 -12.83 12.60 20.30
CA SER A 675 -12.68 13.31 21.58
C SER A 675 -11.72 14.50 21.44
N ILE A 676 -11.96 15.57 22.19
CA ILE A 676 -11.13 16.77 22.24
C ILE A 676 -10.41 16.83 23.57
N LEU A 677 -9.08 16.72 23.55
CA LEU A 677 -8.21 16.91 24.71
C LEU A 677 -7.87 18.40 24.82
N VAL A 678 -8.48 19.11 25.78
CA VAL A 678 -8.39 20.59 25.88
C VAL A 678 -6.95 21.07 26.15
N ASP A 679 -6.22 20.31 26.97
CA ASP A 679 -4.84 20.60 27.36
C ASP A 679 -3.88 19.49 26.87
N GLY A 680 -4.17 18.93 25.70
CA GLY A 680 -3.47 17.76 25.16
C GLY A 680 -1.95 17.93 25.05
N LEU A 681 -1.47 19.15 24.79
CA LEU A 681 -0.04 19.49 24.72
C LEU A 681 0.41 20.51 25.76
N GLY A 682 -0.42 20.78 26.76
CA GLY A 682 -0.25 21.84 27.73
C GLY A 682 -1.42 22.81 27.75
N PRO A 683 -1.38 23.82 28.65
CA PRO A 683 -2.49 24.73 28.86
C PRO A 683 -2.97 25.39 27.57
N LYS A 684 -4.27 25.30 27.28
CA LYS A 684 -4.92 25.90 26.08
C LYS A 684 -4.43 25.37 24.73
N THR A 685 -3.76 24.23 24.67
CA THR A 685 -3.32 23.61 23.40
C THR A 685 -4.09 22.33 23.14
N ALA A 686 -5.16 22.44 22.35
CA ALA A 686 -6.12 21.36 22.15
C ALA A 686 -5.71 20.37 21.04
N LEU A 687 -6.02 19.10 21.28
CA LEU A 687 -5.91 18.02 20.31
C LEU A 687 -7.27 17.36 20.10
N TRP A 688 -7.46 16.76 18.93
CA TRP A 688 -8.55 15.81 18.71
C TRP A 688 -7.99 14.40 18.56
N VAL A 689 -8.75 13.43 19.03
CA VAL A 689 -8.40 12.01 18.99
C VAL A 689 -9.59 11.23 18.46
N LEU A 690 -9.40 10.57 17.33
CA LEU A 690 -10.30 9.58 16.76
C LEU A 690 -9.82 8.19 17.21
N ALA A 691 -10.53 7.59 18.15
CA ALA A 691 -10.20 6.31 18.74
C ALA A 691 -11.47 5.59 19.25
N GLU A 692 -11.32 4.36 19.68
CA GLU A 692 -12.38 3.64 20.39
C GLU A 692 -12.62 4.27 21.77
N PRO A 693 -13.88 4.43 22.23
CA PRO A 693 -14.20 5.03 23.52
C PRO A 693 -13.73 4.19 24.71
N LYS A 694 -13.67 2.86 24.52
CA LYS A 694 -13.08 1.91 25.46
C LYS A 694 -11.87 1.29 24.79
N PRO A 695 -10.68 1.37 25.42
CA PRO A 695 -9.48 0.82 24.83
C PRO A 695 -9.62 -0.68 24.58
N ARG A 696 -9.04 -1.15 23.46
CA ARG A 696 -8.96 -2.57 23.06
C ARG A 696 -10.30 -3.28 22.87
N THR A 697 -11.32 -2.56 22.40
CA THR A 697 -12.59 -3.20 22.01
C THR A 697 -12.47 -3.84 20.62
N LEU A 698 -11.92 -3.11 19.66
CA LEU A 698 -11.65 -3.55 18.28
C LEU A 698 -10.14 -3.64 17.99
N GLY A 699 -9.32 -2.81 18.66
CA GLY A 699 -7.86 -2.81 18.51
C GLY A 699 -7.37 -2.22 17.19
N TRP A 700 -8.17 -1.34 16.57
CA TRP A 700 -7.91 -0.79 15.23
C TRP A 700 -6.94 0.41 15.22
N GLY A 701 -6.54 0.89 16.41
CA GLY A 701 -5.61 1.99 16.58
C GLY A 701 -6.28 3.34 16.84
N ALA A 702 -5.55 4.42 16.59
CA ALA A 702 -6.01 5.78 16.80
C ALA A 702 -5.39 6.75 15.80
N LEU A 703 -6.15 7.79 15.46
CA LEU A 703 -5.73 8.93 14.68
C LEU A 703 -5.84 10.19 15.55
N VAL A 704 -4.73 10.89 15.72
CA VAL A 704 -4.63 12.11 16.53
C VAL A 704 -4.28 13.27 15.63
N GLY A 705 -4.89 14.42 15.86
CA GLY A 705 -4.51 15.65 15.17
C GLY A 705 -4.58 16.88 16.07
N ARG A 706 -3.83 17.90 15.68
CA ARG A 706 -3.88 19.22 16.33
C ARG A 706 -5.07 20.02 15.81
N VAL A 707 -5.68 20.80 16.69
CA VAL A 707 -6.78 21.71 16.32
C VAL A 707 -6.24 22.92 15.54
N ASP A 708 -5.02 23.39 15.88
CA ASP A 708 -4.38 24.57 15.30
C ASP A 708 -3.35 24.27 14.18
N ASP A 709 -2.98 25.29 13.41
CA ASP A 709 -2.12 25.20 12.21
C ASP A 709 -0.69 24.73 12.52
N THR A 710 -0.21 23.74 11.76
CA THR A 710 0.90 22.86 12.14
C THR A 710 1.71 22.40 10.93
N THR A 711 2.98 22.07 11.17
CA THR A 711 3.90 21.53 10.16
C THR A 711 3.25 20.35 9.44
N PRO A 712 3.29 20.25 8.09
CA PRO A 712 2.66 19.15 7.34
C PRO A 712 3.42 17.82 7.49
N LEU A 713 3.65 17.42 8.73
CA LEU A 713 4.35 16.23 9.17
C LEU A 713 3.34 15.30 9.84
N THR A 714 3.34 14.04 9.40
CA THR A 714 2.59 12.95 10.03
C THR A 714 3.57 11.97 10.65
N ILE A 715 3.37 11.61 11.91
CA ILE A 715 4.15 10.60 12.62
C ILE A 715 3.31 9.32 12.73
N GLU A 716 3.92 8.17 12.49
CA GLU A 716 3.23 6.88 12.49
C GLU A 716 3.95 5.86 13.37
N ALA A 717 3.21 5.10 14.18
CA ALA A 717 3.75 3.96 14.94
C ALA A 717 2.89 2.72 14.65
N PRO A 718 3.33 1.81 13.76
CA PRO A 718 2.53 0.66 13.33
C PRO A 718 2.57 -0.52 14.30
N ARG A 719 3.58 -0.59 15.19
CA ARG A 719 3.77 -1.70 16.14
C ARG A 719 4.21 -1.23 17.53
N PRO A 720 3.53 -0.26 18.16
CA PRO A 720 4.00 0.34 19.42
C PRO A 720 4.12 -0.67 20.57
N ARG A 721 3.37 -1.78 20.53
CA ARG A 721 3.43 -2.86 21.53
C ARG A 721 4.53 -3.89 21.26
N ARG A 722 4.67 -4.36 20.01
CA ARG A 722 5.70 -5.36 19.63
C ARG A 722 7.09 -4.74 19.56
N GLU A 723 7.19 -3.52 19.02
CA GLU A 723 8.42 -2.72 18.95
C GLU A 723 8.44 -1.78 20.17
N THR A 724 8.63 -2.33 21.37
CA THR A 724 8.49 -1.60 22.66
C THR A 724 9.22 -0.24 22.68
N GLY A 725 8.56 0.80 23.19
CA GLY A 725 9.10 2.17 23.25
C GLY A 725 8.85 3.00 21.99
N THR A 726 8.56 2.41 20.83
CA THR A 726 8.29 3.17 19.59
C THR A 726 7.02 4.04 19.67
N GLY A 727 5.97 3.57 20.36
CA GLY A 727 4.74 4.36 20.53
C GLY A 727 4.94 5.63 21.35
N ARG A 728 5.67 5.54 22.47
CA ARG A 728 6.02 6.71 23.28
C ARG A 728 6.95 7.65 22.51
N LEU A 729 7.95 7.12 21.81
CA LEU A 729 8.80 7.93 20.93
C LEU A 729 7.99 8.67 19.86
N ALA A 730 6.98 8.03 19.26
CA ALA A 730 6.10 8.67 18.30
C ALA A 730 5.27 9.82 18.90
N VAL A 731 4.78 9.66 20.13
CA VAL A 731 4.08 10.73 20.86
C VAL A 731 5.01 11.92 21.16
N GLU A 732 6.23 11.65 21.63
CA GLU A 732 7.23 12.69 21.92
C GLU A 732 7.65 13.41 20.63
N LEU A 733 7.90 12.66 19.55
CA LEU A 733 8.24 13.21 18.25
C LEU A 733 7.09 14.07 17.69
N PHE A 734 5.84 13.64 17.86
CA PHE A 734 4.67 14.41 17.46
C PHE A 734 4.57 15.75 18.22
N ARG A 735 4.86 15.75 19.52
CA ARG A 735 4.90 16.97 20.34
C ARG A 735 6.01 17.91 19.87
N HIS A 736 7.23 17.39 19.78
CA HIS A 736 8.44 18.21 19.62
C HIS A 736 8.75 18.60 18.18
N ALA A 737 8.38 17.79 17.20
CA ALA A 737 8.45 18.16 15.78
C ALA A 737 7.25 19.01 15.33
N ASN A 738 6.38 19.43 16.26
CA ASN A 738 5.13 20.14 15.97
C ASN A 738 4.31 19.47 14.85
N ALA A 739 4.27 18.14 14.84
CA ALA A 739 3.62 17.38 13.79
C ALA A 739 2.12 17.59 13.85
N ALA A 740 1.48 17.63 12.68
CA ALA A 740 0.06 17.91 12.57
C ALA A 740 -0.82 16.69 12.84
N THR A 741 -0.29 15.49 12.55
CA THR A 741 -1.02 14.23 12.69
C THR A 741 -0.13 13.14 13.30
N LEU A 742 -0.72 12.32 14.16
CA LEU A 742 -0.11 11.11 14.73
C LEU A 742 -1.04 9.92 14.51
N ILE A 743 -0.50 8.82 13.98
CA ILE A 743 -1.23 7.58 13.74
C ILE A 743 -0.59 6.48 14.59
N LEU A 744 -1.41 5.83 15.42
CA LEU A 744 -0.95 4.79 16.34
C LEU A 744 -1.73 3.51 16.06
N ALA A 745 -1.06 2.40 15.85
CA ALA A 745 -1.71 1.10 15.88
C ALA A 745 -1.87 0.62 17.34
N ASP A 746 -2.95 -0.08 17.67
CA ASP A 746 -3.12 -0.72 19.00
C ASP A 746 -2.68 -2.20 18.98
N ALA A 747 -2.47 -2.74 17.79
CA ALA A 747 -2.50 -4.16 17.55
C ALA A 747 -1.29 -4.90 18.16
N ASP A 748 -1.52 -5.61 19.28
CA ASP A 748 -0.64 -6.66 19.83
C ASP A 748 -0.98 -7.98 19.16
N VAL A 749 -0.77 -7.98 17.85
CA VAL A 749 -1.17 -9.09 16.99
C VAL A 749 -0.24 -10.26 17.27
N PRO A 750 -0.75 -11.46 17.57
CA PRO A 750 0.10 -12.64 17.64
C PRO A 750 0.81 -12.88 16.30
N ALA A 751 2.00 -13.50 16.30
CA ALA A 751 2.85 -13.59 15.10
C ALA A 751 2.20 -14.36 13.92
N ASP A 752 1.21 -15.20 14.22
CA ASP A 752 0.39 -15.97 13.27
C ASP A 752 -0.76 -15.16 12.65
N ARG A 753 -1.13 -13.99 13.20
CA ARG A 753 -2.22 -13.13 12.72
C ARG A 753 -1.73 -12.00 11.81
N ALA A 754 -0.94 -12.34 10.78
CA ALA A 754 -0.36 -11.35 9.86
C ALA A 754 -1.38 -10.42 9.18
N ASP A 755 -2.67 -10.78 9.14
CA ASP A 755 -3.79 -10.02 8.58
C ASP A 755 -4.19 -8.78 9.41
N ALA A 756 -3.93 -8.76 10.71
CA ALA A 756 -4.24 -7.60 11.56
C ALA A 756 -3.02 -6.67 11.79
N ASP A 757 -1.83 -7.09 11.36
CA ASP A 757 -0.58 -6.36 11.59
C ASP A 757 -0.29 -5.37 10.45
N PRO A 758 -0.30 -4.04 10.71
CA PRO A 758 -0.18 -3.03 9.67
C PRO A 758 1.22 -2.89 9.08
N ALA A 759 2.24 -3.45 9.75
CA ALA A 759 3.61 -3.52 9.25
C ALA A 759 3.96 -4.93 8.72
N SER A 760 2.98 -5.84 8.67
CA SER A 760 3.14 -7.09 7.93
C SER A 760 3.32 -6.79 6.44
N PRO A 761 4.27 -7.45 5.76
CA PRO A 761 4.50 -7.21 4.34
C PRO A 761 3.20 -7.31 3.53
N TRP A 762 2.94 -6.30 2.69
CA TRP A 762 1.80 -6.25 1.77
C TRP A 762 0.41 -6.17 2.44
N ASN A 763 0.33 -6.07 3.77
CA ASN A 763 -0.96 -6.00 4.45
C ASN A 763 -1.57 -4.60 4.35
N THR A 764 -2.48 -4.44 3.39
CA THR A 764 -3.21 -3.19 3.15
C THR A 764 -4.57 -3.15 3.82
N ALA A 765 -5.01 -4.25 4.45
CA ALA A 765 -6.35 -4.42 5.00
C ALA A 765 -6.43 -4.06 6.49
N THR A 766 -5.86 -2.91 6.88
CA THR A 766 -5.84 -2.45 8.28
C THR A 766 -6.37 -1.04 8.44
N ALA A 767 -7.01 -0.73 9.57
CA ALA A 767 -7.48 0.62 9.88
C ALA A 767 -6.32 1.63 9.93
N PHE A 768 -5.13 1.18 10.36
CA PHE A 768 -3.90 1.97 10.26
C PHE A 768 -3.59 2.38 8.82
N GLN A 769 -3.72 1.47 7.84
CA GLN A 769 -3.56 1.80 6.43
C GLN A 769 -4.64 2.76 5.95
N ALA A 770 -5.89 2.64 6.41
CA ALA A 770 -6.96 3.59 6.09
C ALA A 770 -6.65 5.01 6.61
N PHE A 771 -6.14 5.13 7.85
CA PHE A 771 -5.68 6.40 8.41
C PHE A 771 -4.47 6.96 7.66
N HIS A 772 -3.51 6.11 7.29
CA HIS A 772 -2.36 6.48 6.47
C HIS A 772 -2.80 7.08 5.13
N GLN A 773 -3.72 6.43 4.41
CA GLN A 773 -4.22 6.93 3.12
C GLN A 773 -4.98 8.25 3.28
N ALA A 774 -5.81 8.37 4.32
CA ALA A 774 -6.51 9.62 4.62
C ALA A 774 -5.54 10.77 4.95
N ALA A 775 -4.50 10.49 5.74
CA ALA A 775 -3.44 11.46 6.04
C ALA A 775 -2.65 11.84 4.78
N HIS A 776 -2.20 10.86 3.99
CA HIS A 776 -1.52 11.12 2.72
C HIS A 776 -2.36 12.02 1.80
N ASP A 777 -3.66 11.70 1.61
CA ASP A 777 -4.55 12.50 0.78
C ASP A 777 -4.80 13.91 1.31
N ALA A 778 -4.92 14.07 2.63
CA ALA A 778 -5.06 15.40 3.24
C ALA A 778 -3.80 16.26 3.07
N ARG A 779 -2.62 15.63 2.94
CA ARG A 779 -1.33 16.33 2.85
C ARG A 779 -0.79 16.48 1.44
N ARG A 780 -1.29 15.72 0.46
CA ARG A 780 -0.76 15.66 -0.91
C ARG A 780 -0.67 17.01 -1.64
N ALA A 781 -1.47 18.00 -1.22
CA ALA A 781 -1.48 19.35 -1.81
C ALA A 781 -0.59 20.35 -1.05
N LEU A 782 -0.04 19.97 0.11
CA LEU A 782 0.78 20.83 0.95
C LEU A 782 2.26 20.71 0.54
N LYS A 783 2.94 21.83 0.50
CA LYS A 783 4.39 21.87 0.25
C LYS A 783 5.14 21.23 1.41
N ASP A 784 6.18 20.48 1.11
CA ASP A 784 7.07 19.81 2.10
C ASP A 784 6.34 18.81 3.02
N ALA A 785 5.17 18.32 2.58
CA ALA A 785 4.42 17.28 3.27
C ALA A 785 5.26 16.02 3.47
N SER A 786 5.32 15.53 4.71
CA SER A 786 6.12 14.37 5.09
C SER A 786 5.37 13.41 6.00
N ILE A 787 5.59 12.12 5.82
CA ILE A 787 5.04 11.05 6.66
C ILE A 787 6.20 10.18 7.14
N LEU A 788 6.40 10.08 8.45
CA LEU A 788 7.51 9.35 9.05
C LEU A 788 7.01 8.25 9.96
N GLN A 789 7.43 7.03 9.68
CA GLN A 789 7.09 5.85 10.46
C GLN A 789 8.18 5.55 11.48
N VAL A 790 7.86 5.61 12.76
CA VAL A 790 8.75 5.28 13.88
C VAL A 790 8.80 3.76 14.05
N ARG A 791 9.99 3.18 13.95
CA ARG A 791 10.24 1.74 13.96
C ARG A 791 11.37 1.33 14.90
N GLY A 792 11.40 0.06 15.28
CA GLY A 792 12.41 -0.52 16.17
C GLY A 792 12.47 -2.05 16.08
N PHE A 793 12.28 -2.62 14.88
CA PHE A 793 12.42 -4.06 14.66
C PHE A 793 13.90 -4.48 14.64
N GLY A 794 14.15 -5.75 14.93
CA GLY A 794 15.50 -6.32 14.88
C GLY A 794 16.04 -6.43 13.45
N VAL A 795 17.32 -6.13 13.28
CA VAL A 795 18.05 -6.20 12.01
C VAL A 795 19.03 -7.36 12.04
N THR A 796 19.30 -7.98 10.88
CA THR A 796 20.24 -9.12 10.79
C THR A 796 21.70 -8.65 10.87
N GLN A 797 21.97 -7.42 10.43
CA GLN A 797 23.27 -6.78 10.54
C GLN A 797 23.27 -5.80 11.70
N ALA A 798 24.36 -5.76 12.47
CA ALA A 798 24.49 -4.86 13.60
C ALA A 798 24.61 -3.41 13.12
N VAL A 799 23.68 -2.56 13.54
CA VAL A 799 23.71 -1.11 13.30
C VAL A 799 24.18 -0.44 14.59
N SER A 800 25.26 0.34 14.52
CA SER A 800 25.89 0.97 15.68
C SER A 800 25.19 2.25 16.12
N GLU A 801 24.51 2.89 15.18
CA GLU A 801 23.89 4.19 15.33
C GLU A 801 22.55 4.07 16.06
N PRO A 802 22.25 5.03 16.96
CA PRO A 802 21.02 4.98 17.74
C PRO A 802 19.78 5.28 16.90
N ILE A 803 19.93 6.07 15.82
CA ILE A 803 18.84 6.52 14.96
C ILE A 803 19.26 6.43 13.50
N VAL A 804 18.41 5.81 12.68
CA VAL A 804 18.56 5.78 11.22
C VAL A 804 17.30 6.34 10.57
N LEU A 805 17.44 7.32 9.68
CA LEU A 805 16.36 7.87 8.87
C LEU A 805 16.51 7.44 7.41
N MET A 806 15.42 6.90 6.89
CA MET A 806 15.32 6.38 5.53
C MET A 806 14.11 6.97 4.85
N PHE A 807 14.20 7.21 3.55
CA PHE A 807 13.08 7.67 2.76
C PHE A 807 12.70 6.58 1.76
N SER A 808 11.41 6.45 1.44
CA SER A 808 10.92 5.51 0.43
C SER A 808 11.53 5.73 -0.95
N ARG A 809 12.16 6.89 -1.15
CA ARG A 809 13.00 7.23 -2.29
C ARG A 809 14.38 7.57 -1.75
N SER A 810 15.41 6.82 -2.12
CA SER A 810 16.81 7.19 -1.89
C SER A 810 17.07 8.56 -2.53
N GLN A 811 17.10 9.62 -1.71
CA GLN A 811 17.35 10.98 -2.15
C GLN A 811 18.60 11.48 -1.42
N PRO A 812 19.73 11.70 -2.14
CA PRO A 812 21.02 11.97 -1.52
C PRO A 812 21.19 13.42 -0.99
N ALA A 813 20.12 14.10 -0.56
CA ALA A 813 20.20 15.51 -0.15
C ALA A 813 19.79 15.74 1.31
N PRO A 814 20.68 16.25 2.18
CA PRO A 814 20.34 16.77 3.52
C PRO A 814 19.29 17.89 3.48
N ALA A 815 19.14 18.54 2.32
CA ALA A 815 18.24 19.67 2.07
C ALA A 815 16.73 19.34 2.09
N LYS A 816 16.34 18.10 2.41
CA LYS A 816 14.93 17.69 2.48
C LYS A 816 14.52 16.98 3.77
N ILE A 817 15.38 16.91 4.79
CA ILE A 817 14.89 16.56 6.13
C ILE A 817 13.93 17.67 6.55
N PRO A 818 12.68 17.37 6.97
CA PRO A 818 11.78 18.41 7.45
C PRO A 818 12.48 19.22 8.55
N PRO A 819 12.58 20.56 8.45
CA PRO A 819 13.31 21.37 9.42
C PRO A 819 12.85 21.11 10.87
N ALA A 820 11.55 20.87 11.05
CA ALA A 820 10.97 20.53 12.33
C ALA A 820 11.48 19.19 12.91
N LEU A 821 11.87 18.24 12.04
CA LEU A 821 12.50 16.99 12.45
C LEU A 821 13.95 17.21 12.88
N VAL A 822 14.68 18.09 12.18
CA VAL A 822 16.05 18.47 12.56
C VAL A 822 16.05 19.13 13.94
N THR A 823 15.15 20.08 14.19
CA THR A 823 15.01 20.70 15.52
C THR A 823 14.63 19.68 16.60
N ALA A 824 13.82 18.67 16.27
CA ALA A 824 13.42 17.64 17.23
C ALA A 824 14.54 16.63 17.54
N LEU A 825 15.39 16.28 16.56
CA LEU A 825 16.36 15.19 16.65
C LEU A 825 17.84 15.61 16.79
N VAL A 826 18.24 16.80 16.31
CA VAL A 826 19.66 17.12 16.00
C VAL A 826 20.23 18.31 16.79
N ASP A 827 19.42 19.17 17.43
CA ASP A 827 19.97 20.26 18.25
C ASP A 827 20.43 19.77 19.64
N ASP A 828 21.72 19.47 19.72
CA ASP A 828 22.47 18.84 20.84
C ASP A 828 22.38 19.55 22.21
N GLU A 829 21.92 20.80 22.30
CA GLU A 829 21.89 21.53 23.58
C GLU A 829 20.49 21.74 24.17
N THR A 830 19.41 21.54 23.39
CA THR A 830 18.03 21.80 23.86
C THR A 830 16.95 20.86 23.30
N GLY A 831 17.28 20.01 22.33
CA GLY A 831 16.35 19.04 21.76
C GLY A 831 15.99 17.92 22.76
N PRO A 832 14.70 17.67 23.05
CA PRO A 832 14.28 16.64 24.02
C PRO A 832 14.63 15.21 23.59
N LEU A 833 14.91 14.99 22.29
CA LEU A 833 15.42 13.72 21.76
C LEU A 833 16.91 13.79 21.37
N GLY A 834 17.60 14.92 21.52
CA GLY A 834 19.02 15.08 21.18
C GLY A 834 19.95 14.17 22.00
N ALA A 835 19.54 13.86 23.24
CA ALA A 835 20.23 12.89 24.10
C ALA A 835 20.26 11.46 23.54
N LEU A 836 19.49 11.15 22.49
CA LEU A 836 19.51 9.84 21.84
C LEU A 836 20.75 9.62 20.96
N GLY A 837 21.49 10.68 20.60
CA GLY A 837 22.74 10.59 19.85
C GLY A 837 22.58 10.82 18.34
N ALA A 838 23.65 10.53 17.58
CA ALA A 838 23.79 10.94 16.18
C ALA A 838 22.79 10.24 15.23
N LEU A 839 22.12 11.04 14.40
CA LEU A 839 21.26 10.59 13.31
C LEU A 839 22.09 10.17 12.09
N ARG A 840 21.89 8.95 11.59
CA ARG A 840 22.40 8.50 10.29
C ARG A 840 21.32 8.53 9.22
N LEU A 841 21.63 9.11 8.06
CA LEU A 841 20.80 9.02 6.87
C LEU A 841 21.14 7.76 6.08
N ASP A 842 20.13 7.15 5.46
CA ASP A 842 20.35 6.05 4.52
C ASP A 842 21.23 6.48 3.34
N ASP A 843 22.39 5.85 3.24
CA ASP A 843 23.39 6.03 2.20
C ASP A 843 23.43 4.83 1.23
N GLY A 844 22.53 3.85 1.39
CA GLY A 844 22.51 2.61 0.62
C GLY A 844 23.54 1.58 1.09
N ALA A 845 24.14 1.74 2.27
CA ALA A 845 25.06 0.76 2.84
C ALA A 845 24.40 -0.61 3.02
N ARG A 846 25.18 -1.68 2.84
CA ARG A 846 24.72 -3.07 2.92
C ARG A 846 24.07 -3.42 4.26
N GLU A 847 24.50 -2.78 5.34
CA GLU A 847 23.95 -2.97 6.70
C GLU A 847 22.57 -2.33 6.90
N LEU A 848 22.18 -1.39 6.04
CA LEU A 848 20.88 -0.72 6.07
C LEU A 848 19.84 -1.37 5.15
N VAL A 849 20.21 -2.43 4.42
CA VAL A 849 19.31 -3.12 3.46
C VAL A 849 18.05 -3.65 4.15
N ASP A 850 18.19 -4.20 5.36
CA ASP A 850 17.05 -4.70 6.15
C ASP A 850 16.09 -3.57 6.57
N LEU A 851 16.60 -2.34 6.61
CA LEU A 851 15.85 -1.16 7.02
C LEU A 851 15.18 -0.45 5.83
N ALA A 852 15.52 -0.82 4.58
CA ALA A 852 15.09 -0.16 3.33
C ALA A 852 13.57 -0.09 3.11
N GLY A 853 12.77 -0.72 3.97
CA GLY A 853 11.32 -0.64 3.94
C GLY A 853 10.69 -1.53 2.87
N THR A 854 11.42 -2.51 2.34
CA THR A 854 10.89 -3.50 1.40
C THR A 854 9.69 -4.23 2.01
N GLY A 855 8.59 -4.32 1.25
CA GLY A 855 7.33 -4.92 1.70
C GLY A 855 6.47 -4.01 2.59
N ASN A 856 6.92 -2.82 2.97
CA ASN A 856 6.14 -1.91 3.81
C ASN A 856 4.96 -1.30 3.04
N PRO A 857 3.69 -1.60 3.41
CA PRO A 857 2.52 -1.18 2.64
C PRO A 857 2.32 0.34 2.62
N GLN A 858 2.67 1.06 3.69
CA GLN A 858 2.57 2.52 3.75
C GLN A 858 3.60 3.18 2.83
N LEU A 859 4.86 2.76 2.90
CA LEU A 859 5.92 3.33 2.07
C LEU A 859 5.71 3.04 0.58
N GLN A 860 5.22 1.85 0.24
CA GLN A 860 4.85 1.48 -1.13
C GLN A 860 3.69 2.32 -1.67
N TYR A 861 2.67 2.57 -0.85
CA TYR A 861 1.57 3.45 -1.22
C TYR A 861 2.09 4.85 -1.56
N CYS A 862 2.90 5.46 -0.69
CA CYS A 862 3.50 6.77 -0.96
C CYS A 862 4.39 6.78 -2.21
N ALA A 863 5.19 5.73 -2.41
CA ALA A 863 6.09 5.63 -3.56
C ALA A 863 5.33 5.68 -4.90
N ARG A 864 4.07 5.19 -4.91
CA ARG A 864 3.20 5.16 -6.10
C ARG A 864 2.55 6.50 -6.45
N TYR A 865 2.17 7.32 -5.48
CA TYR A 865 1.37 8.54 -5.70
C TYR A 865 2.17 9.86 -5.73
N GLU A 866 3.48 9.81 -5.45
CA GLU A 866 4.45 10.91 -5.61
C GLU A 866 4.13 12.25 -4.90
N ALA A 867 3.24 12.29 -3.91
CA ALA A 867 2.72 13.56 -3.40
C ALA A 867 3.22 13.98 -2.01
N ALA A 868 3.64 13.05 -1.15
CA ALA A 868 4.24 13.33 0.15
C ALA A 868 5.56 12.56 0.31
N THR A 869 6.52 13.16 1.02
CA THR A 869 7.80 12.50 1.33
C THR A 869 7.59 11.50 2.45
N CYS A 870 7.60 10.22 2.14
CA CYS A 870 7.42 9.18 3.15
C CYS A 870 8.76 8.54 3.54
N GLY A 871 8.92 8.22 4.81
CA GLY A 871 10.14 7.66 5.35
C GLY A 871 9.94 6.83 6.61
N LEU A 872 11.00 6.14 7.00
CA LEU A 872 11.10 5.29 8.16
C LEU A 872 12.19 5.84 9.07
N LEU A 873 11.86 6.04 10.34
CA LEU A 873 12.77 6.46 11.39
C LEU A 873 12.97 5.27 12.34
N TRP A 874 14.10 4.58 12.20
CA TRP A 874 14.45 3.41 12.99
C TRP A 874 15.24 3.82 14.24
N PHE A 875 14.86 3.27 15.38
CA PHE A 875 15.54 3.47 16.66
C PHE A 875 16.11 2.16 17.19
N SER A 876 17.38 2.19 17.59
CA SER A 876 18.05 1.05 18.23
C SER A 876 17.37 0.64 19.53
N GLU A 877 17.60 -0.60 19.99
CA GLU A 877 17.05 -1.05 21.28
C GLU A 877 17.49 -0.15 22.45
N ALA A 878 18.76 0.27 22.45
CA ALA A 878 19.30 1.16 23.48
C ALA A 878 18.59 2.53 23.48
N ALA A 879 18.34 3.12 22.30
CA ALA A 879 17.63 4.38 22.18
C ALA A 879 16.17 4.28 22.65
N ARG A 880 15.54 3.11 22.53
CA ARG A 880 14.13 2.88 22.93
C ARG A 880 13.95 2.53 24.41
N GLU A 881 14.99 2.05 25.09
CA GLU A 881 14.90 1.53 26.47
C GLU A 881 14.31 2.56 27.45
N THR A 882 14.72 3.83 27.31
CA THR A 882 14.23 4.92 28.16
C THR A 882 12.77 5.25 27.93
N TYR A 883 12.20 4.90 26.77
CA TYR A 883 10.82 5.14 26.35
C TYR A 883 9.89 3.94 26.55
N ARG A 884 10.40 2.82 27.07
CA ARG A 884 9.57 1.67 27.44
C ARG A 884 8.64 2.03 28.61
N ASP A 885 7.34 1.87 28.38
CA ASP A 885 6.32 2.02 29.42
C ASP A 885 6.36 0.81 30.36
N ALA A 886 6.24 1.10 31.65
CA ALA A 886 6.17 0.06 32.67
C ALA A 886 4.71 -0.29 32.98
N ASP A 887 4.44 -1.54 33.34
CA ASP A 887 3.13 -1.95 33.83
C ASP A 887 2.84 -1.25 35.18
N ARG A 888 1.82 -0.39 35.16
CA ARG A 888 1.42 0.43 36.31
C ARG A 888 1.09 -0.40 37.55
N ASP A 889 0.22 -1.39 37.40
CA ASP A 889 -0.28 -2.17 38.53
C ASP A 889 0.80 -3.09 39.08
N ARG A 890 1.59 -3.70 38.18
CA ARG A 890 2.73 -4.52 38.57
C ARG A 890 3.80 -3.73 39.31
N GLU A 891 4.16 -2.54 38.85
CA GLU A 891 5.19 -1.71 39.50
C GLU A 891 4.68 -1.13 40.83
N LEU A 892 3.43 -0.67 40.90
CA LEU A 892 2.83 -0.23 42.16
C LEU A 892 2.72 -1.38 43.17
N ALA A 893 2.34 -2.59 42.74
CA ALA A 893 2.31 -3.77 43.59
C ALA A 893 3.71 -4.17 44.09
N LYS A 894 4.74 -4.06 43.24
CA LYS A 894 6.14 -4.31 43.60
C LYS A 894 6.62 -3.31 44.67
N LEU A 895 6.27 -2.03 44.55
CA LEU A 895 6.63 -1.00 45.52
C LEU A 895 5.85 -1.15 46.83
N ALA A 896 4.57 -1.53 46.77
CA ALA A 896 3.76 -1.85 47.94
C ALA A 896 4.32 -3.04 48.73
N ARG A 897 4.78 -4.10 48.04
CA ARG A 897 5.47 -5.25 48.67
C ARG A 897 6.80 -4.86 49.34
N ALA A 898 7.42 -3.77 48.90
CA ALA A 898 8.61 -3.19 49.53
C ALA A 898 8.27 -2.25 50.71
N GLN A 899 7.00 -2.18 51.15
CA GLN A 899 6.50 -1.34 52.24
C GLN A 899 6.67 0.18 51.97
N ILE A 900 6.76 0.59 50.71
CA ILE A 900 6.77 2.01 50.33
C ILE A 900 5.34 2.50 50.16
N THR A 901 5.01 3.64 50.78
CA THR A 901 3.70 4.26 50.64
C THR A 901 3.48 4.72 49.19
N THR A 902 2.43 4.21 48.55
CA THR A 902 2.05 4.59 47.20
C THR A 902 1.19 5.86 47.19
N THR A 903 1.30 6.66 46.15
CA THR A 903 0.48 7.86 45.91
C THR A 903 -0.10 7.83 44.50
N ALA A 904 -1.33 8.31 44.37
CA ALA A 904 -2.00 8.50 43.08
C ALA A 904 -1.72 9.89 42.46
N LYS A 905 -1.09 10.81 43.21
CA LYS A 905 -0.82 12.18 42.75
C LYS A 905 0.56 12.29 42.08
N THR A 906 0.60 12.86 40.88
CA THR A 906 1.84 13.03 40.09
C THR A 906 2.54 14.38 40.33
N ASN A 907 1.79 15.44 40.67
CA ASN A 907 2.32 16.81 40.81
C ASN A 907 2.87 17.15 42.22
N MET A 908 3.30 16.14 42.97
CA MET A 908 3.66 16.31 44.39
C MET A 908 4.98 17.06 44.63
N LEU A 909 5.80 17.22 43.59
CA LEU A 909 7.12 17.83 43.75
C LEU A 909 7.03 19.26 44.32
N LEU A 910 6.00 20.01 43.94
CA LEU A 910 5.82 21.43 44.30
C LEU A 910 4.67 21.69 45.29
N GLU A 911 3.86 20.67 45.60
CA GLU A 911 2.65 20.84 46.41
C GLU A 911 2.99 21.28 47.85
N GLY A 912 2.64 22.52 48.21
CA GLY A 912 2.88 23.05 49.56
C GLY A 912 4.34 23.38 49.87
N ILE A 913 5.17 23.69 48.87
CA ILE A 913 6.55 24.19 49.06
C ILE A 913 6.69 25.57 48.41
N VAL A 914 7.20 26.53 49.18
CA VAL A 914 7.66 27.84 48.69
C VAL A 914 9.17 27.75 48.49
N ALA A 915 9.63 27.88 47.24
CA ALA A 915 11.04 27.73 46.88
C ALA A 915 11.96 28.66 47.70
N GLY A 916 13.10 28.13 48.14
CA GLY A 916 14.06 28.86 48.97
C GLY A 916 15.30 28.04 49.35
N GLU A 917 16.26 28.70 50.01
CA GLU A 917 17.47 28.03 50.48
C GLU A 917 17.22 27.18 51.74
N VAL A 918 18.00 26.11 51.86
CA VAL A 918 17.94 25.13 52.95
C VAL A 918 19.33 24.92 53.57
N SER A 919 19.37 24.41 54.81
CA SER A 919 20.62 24.17 55.57
C SER A 919 21.52 23.14 54.88
N GLU A 920 22.85 23.25 55.07
CA GLU A 920 23.81 22.27 54.56
C GLU A 920 23.61 20.87 55.18
N GLN A 921 23.14 20.79 56.42
CA GLN A 921 22.79 19.52 57.07
C GLN A 921 21.58 18.85 56.39
N LEU A 922 20.57 19.62 56.00
CA LEU A 922 19.42 19.09 55.27
C LEU A 922 19.81 18.60 53.87
N LYS A 923 20.67 19.34 53.17
CA LYS A 923 21.23 18.93 51.86
C LYS A 923 22.01 17.62 51.96
N ALA A 924 22.87 17.47 52.98
CA ALA A 924 23.63 16.24 53.19
C ALA A 924 22.71 15.03 53.46
N ARG A 925 21.73 15.17 54.35
CA ARG A 925 20.74 14.10 54.64
C ARG A 925 19.92 13.74 53.41
N PHE A 926 19.51 14.73 52.61
CA PHE A 926 18.81 14.51 51.36
C PHE A 926 19.69 13.74 50.35
N ALA A 927 20.97 14.12 50.22
CA ALA A 927 21.90 13.48 49.30
C ALA A 927 22.09 11.99 49.60
N ASP A 928 22.18 11.60 50.89
CA ASP A 928 22.31 10.19 51.29
C ASP A 928 21.10 9.35 50.86
N ILE A 929 19.89 9.86 51.12
CA ILE A 929 18.63 9.17 50.77
C ILE A 929 18.42 9.16 49.25
N ALA A 930 18.71 10.28 48.58
CA ALA A 930 18.64 10.39 47.13
C ALA A 930 19.61 9.43 46.42
N ALA A 931 20.83 9.24 46.95
CA ALA A 931 21.79 8.29 46.39
C ALA A 931 21.27 6.85 46.40
N ILE A 932 20.58 6.43 47.47
CA ILE A 932 19.95 5.10 47.56
C ILE A 932 18.79 4.98 46.57
N ALA A 933 17.95 6.02 46.44
CA ALA A 933 16.84 6.05 45.50
C ALA A 933 17.32 6.01 44.04
N GLU A 934 18.35 6.77 43.68
CA GLU A 934 19.00 6.74 42.37
C GLU A 934 19.63 5.37 42.08
N ALA A 935 20.32 4.77 43.06
CA ALA A 935 20.90 3.44 42.90
C ALA A 935 19.81 2.37 42.69
N TYR A 936 18.66 2.49 43.35
CA TYR A 936 17.50 1.65 43.05
C TYR A 936 16.96 1.90 41.63
N ALA A 937 16.84 3.16 41.22
CA ALA A 937 16.33 3.50 39.90
C ALA A 937 17.18 2.91 38.77
N ALA A 938 18.51 2.89 38.95
CA ALA A 938 19.44 2.29 38.00
C ALA A 938 19.49 0.75 38.08
N SER A 939 19.60 0.18 39.29
CA SER A 939 19.85 -1.28 39.46
C SER A 939 18.58 -2.14 39.57
N ARG A 940 17.42 -1.52 39.82
CA ARG A 940 16.15 -2.20 40.18
C ARG A 940 16.26 -3.16 41.36
N ASN A 941 17.31 -3.06 42.18
CA ASN A 941 17.56 -3.94 43.32
C ASN A 941 16.68 -3.56 44.52
N VAL A 942 15.62 -4.34 44.77
CA VAL A 942 14.63 -4.10 45.82
C VAL A 942 15.23 -4.06 47.23
N HIS A 943 16.41 -4.66 47.47
CA HIS A 943 17.09 -4.58 48.76
C HIS A 943 17.56 -3.17 49.11
N LEU A 944 17.79 -2.31 48.11
CA LEU A 944 18.14 -0.90 48.34
C LEU A 944 16.97 -0.13 48.96
N LEU A 945 15.73 -0.44 48.57
CA LEU A 945 14.54 0.21 49.15
C LEU A 945 14.41 -0.08 50.66
N ARG A 946 14.84 -1.26 51.12
CA ARG A 946 14.81 -1.63 52.55
C ARG A 946 15.81 -0.84 53.41
N ARG A 947 16.78 -0.15 52.79
CA ARG A 947 17.75 0.70 53.50
C ARG A 947 17.23 2.12 53.72
N LEU A 948 16.11 2.49 53.10
CA LEU A 948 15.51 3.81 53.24
C LEU A 948 14.79 3.95 54.59
N PRO A 949 14.85 5.11 55.26
CA PRO A 949 14.10 5.35 56.48
C PRO A 949 12.58 5.26 56.23
N PRO A 950 11.79 4.72 57.18
CA PRO A 950 10.32 4.67 57.05
C PRO A 950 9.75 6.07 56.84
N GLY A 951 8.93 6.24 55.79
CA GLY A 951 8.27 7.52 55.48
C GLY A 951 9.13 8.58 54.77
N ALA A 952 10.43 8.34 54.57
CA ALA A 952 11.31 9.27 53.84
C ALA A 952 11.10 9.23 52.31
N VAL A 953 10.52 8.15 51.80
CA VAL A 953 10.27 7.95 50.37
C VAL A 953 8.83 7.50 50.15
N ARG A 954 8.20 8.12 49.16
CA ARG A 954 6.89 7.71 48.62
C ARG A 954 7.08 7.26 47.18
N ALA A 955 6.21 6.40 46.68
CA ALA A 955 6.23 5.96 45.29
C ALA A 955 4.94 6.34 44.58
N GLY A 956 5.02 6.68 43.31
CA GLY A 956 3.85 6.89 42.46
C GLY A 956 4.08 6.36 41.06
N TYR A 957 3.07 6.47 40.22
CA TYR A 957 3.16 6.19 38.80
C TYR A 957 2.70 7.43 38.02
N SER A 958 3.52 7.89 37.08
CA SER A 958 3.19 9.00 36.20
C SER A 958 2.59 8.45 34.91
N ASP A 959 1.31 8.73 34.66
CA ASP A 959 0.67 8.39 33.37
C ASP A 959 1.35 9.14 32.20
N GLU A 960 1.86 10.34 32.43
CA GLU A 960 2.55 11.15 31.43
C GLU A 960 3.91 10.57 31.04
N LEU A 961 4.65 10.05 32.01
CA LEU A 961 5.96 9.42 31.75
C LEU A 961 5.83 7.92 31.45
N GLY A 962 4.69 7.30 31.77
CA GLY A 962 4.45 5.85 31.67
C GLY A 962 5.29 5.02 32.63
N ARG A 963 5.66 5.62 33.77
CA ARG A 963 6.71 5.07 34.62
C ARG A 963 6.48 5.33 36.10
N PRO A 964 6.97 4.42 36.96
CA PRO A 964 7.03 4.68 38.37
C PRO A 964 8.08 5.74 38.70
N PHE A 965 7.84 6.47 39.78
CA PHE A 965 8.79 7.42 40.36
C PHE A 965 8.87 7.25 41.87
N LEU A 966 10.01 7.61 42.45
CA LEU A 966 10.16 7.81 43.88
C LEU A 966 10.16 9.30 44.19
N LEU A 967 9.40 9.69 45.19
CA LEU A 967 9.43 11.01 45.79
C LEU A 967 10.22 10.91 47.10
N VAL A 968 11.41 11.47 47.11
CA VAL A 968 12.26 11.63 48.29
C VAL A 968 11.89 12.94 48.98
N GLU A 969 11.59 12.90 50.27
CA GLU A 969 11.30 14.11 51.06
C GLU A 969 12.08 14.08 52.38
N VAL A 970 12.79 15.16 52.66
CA VAL A 970 13.48 15.37 53.95
C VAL A 970 13.13 16.76 54.47
N GLY A 971 12.82 16.88 55.76
CA GLY A 971 12.51 18.16 56.40
C GLY A 971 13.29 18.41 57.69
N GLU A 972 13.45 19.69 58.02
CA GLU A 972 14.04 20.21 59.25
C GLU A 972 13.26 21.48 59.67
N GLY A 973 12.35 21.37 60.63
CA GLY A 973 11.45 22.48 60.99
C GLY A 973 10.46 22.80 59.86
N ASP A 974 10.47 24.07 59.40
CA ASP A 974 9.71 24.55 58.24
C ASP A 974 10.45 24.31 56.91
N LEU A 975 11.75 24.01 56.92
CA LEU A 975 12.55 23.73 55.74
C LEU A 975 12.30 22.32 55.21
N VAL A 976 12.18 22.18 53.90
CA VAL A 976 11.92 20.91 53.21
C VAL A 976 12.69 20.85 51.89
N MET A 977 13.19 19.66 51.58
CA MET A 977 13.78 19.35 50.29
C MET A 977 13.08 18.12 49.71
N ARG A 978 12.58 18.24 48.49
CA ARG A 978 11.94 17.15 47.74
C ARG A 978 12.71 16.83 46.46
N GLY A 979 12.74 15.55 46.12
CA GLY A 979 13.30 15.06 44.87
C GLY A 979 12.38 14.03 44.23
N LEU A 980 12.11 14.18 42.93
CA LEU A 980 11.44 13.18 42.13
C LEU A 980 12.48 12.41 41.32
N VAL A 981 12.53 11.10 41.54
CA VAL A 981 13.44 10.15 40.89
C VAL A 981 12.61 9.24 39.98
N PRO A 982 12.62 9.44 38.65
CA PRO A 982 11.98 8.53 37.69
C PRO A 982 12.66 7.16 37.70
N ILE A 983 11.92 6.10 37.33
CA ILE A 983 12.44 4.73 37.40
C ILE A 983 12.23 3.98 36.06
N PRO A 984 13.33 3.72 35.31
CA PRO A 984 14.67 4.28 35.49
C PRO A 984 14.72 5.80 35.21
N GLY A 985 15.73 6.47 35.73
CA GLY A 985 16.04 7.86 35.42
C GLY A 985 17.08 7.94 34.30
N GLY A 986 17.23 9.12 33.69
CA GLY A 986 18.35 9.46 32.82
C GLY A 986 19.61 9.80 33.63
N GLU A 987 20.54 10.52 33.01
CA GLU A 987 21.83 10.86 33.63
C GLU A 987 21.85 12.26 34.29
N GLU A 988 21.02 13.17 33.79
CA GLU A 988 21.03 14.58 34.19
C GLU A 988 20.39 14.81 35.58
N ARG A 989 21.04 15.59 36.44
CA ARG A 989 20.44 16.08 37.70
C ARG A 989 19.95 17.51 37.52
N ILE A 990 18.68 17.77 37.83
CA ILE A 990 18.07 19.09 37.70
C ILE A 990 17.65 19.59 39.09
N ALA A 991 18.06 20.80 39.44
CA ALA A 991 17.77 21.43 40.73
C ALA A 991 16.88 22.68 40.57
N ASN A 992 16.14 23.01 41.63
CA ASN A 992 15.25 24.16 41.72
C ASN A 992 14.18 24.18 40.62
N ALA A 993 13.47 23.06 40.45
CA ALA A 993 12.38 22.97 39.49
C ALA A 993 11.28 23.99 39.82
N ASP A 994 10.72 24.64 38.79
CA ASP A 994 9.59 25.55 38.94
C ASP A 994 8.28 24.88 38.49
N ALA A 995 7.15 25.47 38.88
CA ALA A 995 5.83 24.96 38.51
C ALA A 995 5.52 25.13 37.02
N ALA A 996 6.06 26.17 36.40
CA ALA A 996 5.79 26.52 35.01
C ALA A 996 6.41 25.52 34.03
N HIS A 997 7.58 24.95 34.34
CA HIS A 997 8.33 24.07 33.45
C HIS A 997 8.43 22.63 33.96
N LEU A 998 7.78 22.27 35.07
CA LEU A 998 7.86 20.93 35.67
C LEU A 998 7.63 19.81 34.64
N HIS A 999 6.61 19.91 33.79
CA HIS A 999 6.35 18.90 32.75
C HIS A 999 7.47 18.80 31.71
N ALA A 1000 8.01 19.94 31.25
CA ALA A 1000 9.13 19.95 30.31
C ALA A 1000 10.40 19.37 30.93
N LEU A 1001 10.67 19.67 32.20
CA LEU A 1001 11.80 19.12 32.95
C LEU A 1001 11.65 17.61 33.18
N LEU A 1002 10.44 17.11 33.44
CA LEU A 1002 10.17 15.68 33.56
C LEU A 1002 10.27 14.94 32.21
N ALA A 1003 9.90 15.58 31.11
CA ALA A 1003 10.02 15.03 29.75
C ALA A 1003 11.49 14.77 29.35
N ARG A 1004 12.45 15.53 29.93
CA ARG A 1004 13.90 15.27 29.80
C ARG A 1004 14.37 13.99 30.51
N ARG A 1005 13.47 13.32 31.24
CA ARG A 1005 13.71 12.09 32.00
C ARG A 1005 14.97 12.20 32.88
N PRO A 1006 15.06 13.21 33.76
CA PRO A 1006 16.25 13.43 34.58
C PRO A 1006 16.50 12.24 35.50
N LYS A 1007 17.74 12.13 35.96
CA LYS A 1007 18.13 11.24 37.06
C LYS A 1007 17.37 11.58 38.33
N ILE A 1008 17.28 12.88 38.65
CA ILE A 1008 16.50 13.42 39.76
C ILE A 1008 16.13 14.88 39.46
N LEU A 1009 14.91 15.26 39.84
CA LEU A 1009 14.42 16.64 39.80
C LEU A 1009 14.16 17.12 41.22
N THR A 1010 14.86 18.15 41.69
CA THR A 1010 14.78 18.61 43.09
C THR A 1010 14.17 20.00 43.25
N VAL A 1011 13.51 20.20 44.39
CA VAL A 1011 13.00 21.48 44.86
C VAL A 1011 13.35 21.61 46.34
N SER A 1012 13.90 22.75 46.74
CA SER A 1012 14.15 23.10 48.14
C SER A 1012 13.38 24.36 48.51
N GLY A 1013 12.94 24.44 49.78
CA GLY A 1013 12.22 25.60 50.25
C GLY A 1013 11.61 25.42 51.62
N ARG A 1014 10.57 26.20 51.91
CA ARG A 1014 9.78 26.09 53.15
C ARG A 1014 8.42 25.47 52.88
N ARG A 1015 7.91 24.68 53.82
CA ARG A 1015 6.52 24.21 53.77
C ARG A 1015 5.57 25.41 53.86
N ALA A 1016 4.64 25.50 52.92
CA ALA A 1016 3.54 26.44 53.04
C ALA A 1016 2.72 26.11 54.31
N PRO A 1017 2.28 27.12 55.08
CA PRO A 1017 1.52 26.93 56.32
C PRO A 1017 0.18 26.23 56.09
#